data_AF-A0A7X7WFG9-F1
#
_entry.id   AF-A0A7X7WFG9-F1
#
_cell.length_a   1.000
_cell.length_b   1.000
_cell.length_c   1.000
_cell.angle_alpha   90.00
_cell.angle_beta   90.00
_cell.angle_gamma   90.00
#
_symmetry.space_group_name_H-M   'P 1'
#
loop_
_entity.id
_entity.type
_entity.pdbx_description
1 polymer ?
#
loop_
_entity_poly.entity_id
_entity_poly.type
_entity_poly.pdbx_seq_one_letter_code
_entity_poly.pdbx_strand_id
1 'polypeptide(L)'
;MSEESRQSLTEKIAEIVGENNVKNSQSDLLCYSYDASLSAALPSLVIHFSHTSQISPTIKLLNEYKIPFTPRSAGTNLCGAAVNLKGGAVLNLAGLKKIRQIDTQNKIALVEPGVVNSQLQEELKKYGFFYAPDPASQKVCTIGGNIAQNAGGPQCLKYGVTCDHVEKLEVVLPDGTERIFSRKDPGPDMVSLFCQSEGTLGIIKHAWLKILPIPSKIKTITCFFEDIENSMKAVSAVISCGIVPRTLEEVDALSIEAAGSSLTTAGAKAMLIAELEGDSEEEAQKIEDIFKKFNGFSIQKTDDPEKREELWKIRKESYPALARIGENVMVEDGVVPRPNLPEAVKRIKKILEENRLRAGLVFHAGDGNIHPNIVFDQRDLEETRRAKKAGEEILKVCIELGGDISGEHGIGVEKRKAMNWRYDVETLDFFSKIKKAMDENNLANPDKKIPVSLGQIEVLKKDFIDLSKEAQEIKNEIKLRKEKGIKTIITSKNKMGDKNGARYLSCARLCGIFDLDKENLTVTVESGITLKKLKQNLIKEGMDISLPEDDISLGAAAALKKYDNLRYLTLGADFILSNGSLIRLGGKTIKSVSGYNAFPLLLGSKGVFAFIISLTLRIKNPAFAKEEIIKCSQCASSDFSKDPILVKIKKTLDPQNLFNPSFFPNI
;
A
#
# COMPACT_ATOMS: atom_id res chain seq x y z
N MET A 1 -11.08 35.13 -3.73
CA MET A 1 -10.95 35.53 -5.15
C MET A 1 -12.22 36.21 -5.59
N SER A 2 -12.11 37.35 -6.29
CA SER A 2 -13.26 38.09 -6.87
C SER A 2 -13.93 37.30 -7.99
N GLU A 3 -15.13 37.69 -8.38
CA GLU A 3 -15.89 37.07 -9.45
C GLU A 3 -15.19 37.21 -10.81
N GLU A 4 -14.67 38.39 -11.13
CA GLU A 4 -13.88 38.65 -12.35
C GLU A 4 -12.63 37.76 -12.43
N SER A 5 -11.91 37.57 -11.32
CA SER A 5 -10.75 36.66 -11.29
C SER A 5 -11.14 35.18 -11.45
N ARG A 6 -12.34 34.78 -11.00
CA ARG A 6 -12.88 33.42 -11.23
C ARG A 6 -13.26 33.20 -12.68
N GLN A 7 -13.90 34.19 -13.29
CA GLN A 7 -14.26 34.15 -14.70
C GLN A 7 -13.00 34.07 -15.57
N SER A 8 -12.02 34.95 -15.33
CA SER A 8 -10.74 34.93 -16.05
C SER A 8 -9.99 33.60 -15.90
N LEU A 9 -9.96 33.01 -14.69
CA LEU A 9 -9.36 31.68 -14.49
C LEU A 9 -10.08 30.60 -15.30
N THR A 10 -11.42 30.63 -15.31
CA THR A 10 -12.25 29.64 -16.02
C THR A 10 -12.03 29.72 -17.53
N GLU A 11 -11.97 30.93 -18.08
CA GLU A 11 -11.66 31.19 -19.50
C GLU A 11 -10.27 30.68 -19.88
N LYS A 12 -9.23 31.01 -19.09
CA LYS A 12 -7.86 30.51 -19.31
C LYS A 12 -7.77 28.98 -19.22
N ILE A 13 -8.53 28.34 -18.33
CA ILE A 13 -8.60 26.87 -18.27
C ILE A 13 -9.30 26.33 -19.52
N ALA A 14 -10.39 26.97 -19.97
CA ALA A 14 -11.11 26.59 -21.17
C ALA A 14 -10.24 26.70 -22.44
N GLU A 15 -9.30 27.65 -22.52
CA GLU A 15 -8.31 27.70 -23.60
C GLU A 15 -7.39 26.47 -23.62
N ILE A 16 -7.09 25.88 -22.46
CA ILE A 16 -6.21 24.70 -22.34
C ILE A 16 -6.98 23.41 -22.64
N VAL A 17 -8.15 23.23 -22.02
CA VAL A 17 -8.90 21.94 -22.07
C VAL A 17 -10.04 21.94 -23.08
N GLY A 18 -10.45 23.10 -23.58
CA GLY A 18 -11.68 23.32 -24.35
C GLY A 18 -12.88 23.64 -23.46
N GLU A 19 -13.75 24.55 -23.90
CA GLU A 19 -14.91 25.03 -23.12
C GLU A 19 -15.81 23.90 -22.61
N ASN A 20 -16.09 22.90 -23.45
CA ASN A 20 -16.94 21.76 -23.09
C ASN A 20 -16.38 20.89 -21.95
N ASN A 21 -15.08 21.01 -21.65
CA ASN A 21 -14.38 20.24 -20.63
C ASN A 21 -14.27 20.97 -19.29
N VAL A 22 -14.84 22.17 -19.17
CA VAL A 22 -14.92 22.92 -17.93
C VAL A 22 -16.37 22.96 -17.45
N LYS A 23 -16.64 22.40 -16.26
CA LYS A 23 -17.99 22.30 -15.70
C LYS A 23 -18.11 23.04 -14.37
N ASN A 24 -19.13 23.87 -14.27
CA ASN A 24 -19.44 24.67 -13.09
C ASN A 24 -20.96 24.76 -12.80
N SER A 25 -21.80 24.02 -13.53
CA SER A 25 -23.23 23.93 -13.24
C SER A 25 -23.48 23.13 -11.97
N GLN A 26 -24.54 23.42 -11.23
CA GLN A 26 -24.85 22.72 -9.99
C GLN A 26 -25.00 21.20 -10.17
N SER A 27 -25.61 20.75 -11.27
CA SER A 27 -25.76 19.34 -11.62
C SER A 27 -24.41 18.66 -11.87
N ASP A 28 -23.50 19.32 -12.59
CA ASP A 28 -22.17 18.78 -12.83
C ASP A 28 -21.40 18.66 -11.52
N LEU A 29 -21.40 19.71 -10.69
CA LEU A 29 -20.67 19.72 -9.42
C LEU A 29 -21.17 18.63 -8.46
N LEU A 30 -22.48 18.35 -8.44
CA LEU A 30 -23.08 17.26 -7.64
C LEU A 30 -22.57 15.87 -8.08
N CYS A 31 -22.41 15.63 -9.39
CA CYS A 31 -21.89 14.35 -9.89
C CYS A 31 -20.44 14.06 -9.46
N TYR A 32 -19.72 15.11 -9.03
CA TYR A 32 -18.33 15.05 -8.61
C TYR A 32 -18.13 15.35 -7.12
N SER A 33 -19.21 15.43 -6.33
CA SER A 33 -19.12 15.77 -4.91
C SER A 33 -18.82 14.59 -4.00
N TYR A 34 -18.97 13.36 -4.47
CA TYR A 34 -18.84 12.12 -3.68
C TYR A 34 -18.03 11.06 -4.42
N ASP A 35 -17.44 10.12 -3.69
CA ASP A 35 -16.95 8.84 -4.21
C ASP A 35 -17.73 7.69 -3.56
N ALA A 36 -17.21 6.46 -3.54
CA ALA A 36 -17.94 5.33 -2.96
C ALA A 36 -17.90 5.32 -1.41
N SER A 37 -17.29 6.31 -0.76
CA SER A 37 -17.38 6.49 0.70
C SER A 37 -18.66 7.21 1.12
N LEU A 38 -18.84 7.40 2.43
CA LEU A 38 -19.97 8.17 3.01
C LEU A 38 -19.73 9.69 2.98
N SER A 39 -18.59 10.15 2.47
CA SER A 39 -18.20 11.56 2.46
C SER A 39 -18.64 12.27 1.18
N ALA A 40 -19.09 13.51 1.31
CA ALA A 40 -19.42 14.36 0.18
C ALA A 40 -19.05 15.83 0.44
N ALA A 41 -18.58 16.52 -0.59
CA ALA A 41 -18.30 17.95 -0.60
C ALA A 41 -18.36 18.48 -2.04
N LEU A 42 -19.10 19.58 -2.26
CA LEU A 42 -19.23 20.18 -3.59
C LEU A 42 -17.90 20.81 -4.04
N PRO A 43 -17.41 20.50 -5.26
CA PRO A 43 -16.33 21.25 -5.88
C PRO A 43 -16.82 22.62 -6.37
N SER A 44 -15.86 23.50 -6.72
CA SER A 44 -16.16 24.79 -7.36
C SER A 44 -16.04 24.73 -8.88
N LEU A 45 -15.27 23.77 -9.39
CA LEU A 45 -15.01 23.57 -10.82
C LEU A 45 -14.68 22.09 -11.05
N VAL A 46 -15.11 21.53 -12.18
CA VAL A 46 -14.66 20.22 -12.65
C VAL A 46 -14.00 20.41 -14.01
N ILE A 47 -12.81 19.83 -14.16
CA ILE A 47 -11.98 19.94 -15.36
C ILE A 47 -11.79 18.53 -15.92
N HIS A 48 -12.23 18.31 -17.15
CA HIS A 48 -12.03 17.06 -17.88
C HIS A 48 -10.80 17.15 -18.78
N PHE A 49 -9.96 16.13 -18.74
CA PHE A 49 -8.81 16.04 -19.64
C PHE A 49 -9.12 15.11 -20.82
N SER A 50 -8.86 15.60 -22.02
CA SER A 50 -8.92 14.81 -23.27
C SER A 50 -7.53 14.43 -23.79
N HIS A 51 -6.49 15.14 -23.33
CA HIS A 51 -5.11 14.83 -23.65
C HIS A 51 -4.17 15.05 -22.45
N THR A 52 -3.16 14.20 -22.29
CA THR A 52 -2.22 14.29 -21.15
C THR A 52 -1.37 15.57 -21.14
N SER A 53 -1.18 16.21 -22.30
CA SER A 53 -0.46 17.50 -22.40
C SER A 53 -1.18 18.68 -21.74
N GLN A 54 -2.47 18.54 -21.43
CA GLN A 54 -3.29 19.59 -20.80
C GLN A 54 -3.09 19.66 -19.28
N ILE A 55 -2.55 18.59 -18.67
CA ILE A 55 -2.44 18.46 -17.20
C ILE A 55 -1.47 19.51 -16.62
N SER A 56 -0.24 19.56 -17.13
CA SER A 56 0.79 20.51 -16.64
C SER A 56 0.36 21.98 -16.74
N PRO A 57 -0.06 22.52 -17.90
CA PRO A 57 -0.47 23.93 -17.99
C PRO A 57 -1.65 24.25 -17.07
N THR A 58 -2.61 23.33 -16.91
CA THR A 58 -3.74 23.51 -15.97
C THR A 58 -3.25 23.60 -14.53
N ILE A 59 -2.35 22.71 -14.09
CA ILE A 59 -1.84 22.73 -12.72
C ILE A 59 -0.98 23.98 -12.46
N LYS A 60 -0.18 24.43 -13.43
CA LYS A 60 0.58 25.70 -13.32
C LYS A 60 -0.36 26.87 -13.05
N LEU A 61 -1.44 26.95 -13.79
CA LEU A 61 -2.44 28.01 -13.64
C LEU A 61 -3.17 27.92 -12.29
N LEU A 62 -3.56 26.72 -11.85
CA LEU A 62 -4.12 26.53 -10.51
C LEU A 62 -3.12 26.90 -9.40
N ASN A 63 -1.83 26.63 -9.59
CA ASN A 63 -0.77 27.01 -8.66
C ASN A 63 -0.56 28.53 -8.57
N GLU A 64 -0.59 29.22 -9.72
CA GLU A 64 -0.50 30.69 -9.82
C GLU A 64 -1.63 31.36 -9.04
N TYR A 65 -2.87 30.87 -9.23
CA TYR A 65 -4.07 31.38 -8.55
C TYR A 65 -4.29 30.79 -7.15
N LYS A 66 -3.38 29.92 -6.67
CA LYS A 66 -3.46 29.23 -5.37
C LYS A 66 -4.78 28.48 -5.15
N ILE A 67 -5.28 27.84 -6.20
CA ILE A 67 -6.51 27.04 -6.18
C ILE A 67 -6.15 25.59 -5.85
N PRO A 68 -6.70 25.02 -4.75
CA PRO A 68 -6.49 23.61 -4.46
C PRO A 68 -7.22 22.74 -5.49
N PHE A 69 -6.69 21.54 -5.70
CA PHE A 69 -7.24 20.60 -6.65
C PHE A 69 -7.29 19.18 -6.11
N THR A 70 -8.32 18.42 -6.52
CA THR A 70 -8.51 17.02 -6.16
C THR A 70 -8.43 16.17 -7.44
N PRO A 71 -7.38 15.33 -7.63
CA PRO A 71 -7.39 14.33 -8.67
C PRO A 71 -8.54 13.37 -8.51
N ARG A 72 -9.21 13.08 -9.63
CA ARG A 72 -10.24 12.05 -9.69
C ARG A 72 -10.11 11.24 -10.97
N SER A 73 -10.21 9.92 -10.83
CA SER A 73 -10.40 9.03 -11.97
C SER A 73 -11.84 8.52 -11.99
N ALA A 74 -12.08 7.21 -11.84
CA ALA A 74 -13.44 6.66 -11.86
C ALA A 74 -14.28 7.00 -10.60
N GLY A 75 -13.68 7.45 -9.50
CA GLY A 75 -14.41 7.76 -8.26
C GLY A 75 -14.87 6.54 -7.45
N THR A 76 -14.25 5.37 -7.65
CA THR A 76 -14.62 4.11 -7.00
C THR A 76 -13.97 3.87 -5.63
N ASN A 77 -13.28 4.84 -5.06
CA ASN A 77 -12.58 4.66 -3.78
C ASN A 77 -13.55 4.75 -2.59
N LEU A 78 -13.22 4.07 -1.49
CA LEU A 78 -14.09 3.87 -0.32
C LEU A 78 -13.68 4.72 0.89
N CYS A 79 -12.75 5.66 0.73
CA CYS A 79 -12.18 6.42 1.86
C CYS A 79 -12.35 7.95 1.73
N GLY A 80 -13.06 8.43 0.70
CA GLY A 80 -13.29 9.84 0.48
C GLY A 80 -12.05 10.57 -0.07
N ALA A 81 -11.11 9.86 -0.69
CA ALA A 81 -9.89 10.44 -1.24
C ALA A 81 -10.17 11.33 -2.46
N ALA A 82 -11.29 11.12 -3.17
CA ALA A 82 -11.69 11.91 -4.33
C ALA A 82 -12.76 12.97 -4.00
N VAL A 83 -13.02 13.21 -2.70
CA VAL A 83 -13.97 14.21 -2.20
C VAL A 83 -13.27 15.56 -2.01
N ASN A 84 -13.88 16.64 -2.47
CA ASN A 84 -13.22 17.94 -2.54
C ASN A 84 -13.43 18.83 -1.29
N LEU A 85 -12.81 18.47 -0.17
CA LEU A 85 -13.02 19.12 1.14
C LEU A 85 -12.73 20.64 1.22
N LYS A 86 -11.83 21.17 0.37
CA LYS A 86 -11.44 22.59 0.35
C LYS A 86 -12.08 23.38 -0.79
N GLY A 87 -13.05 22.79 -1.49
CA GLY A 87 -13.55 23.34 -2.75
C GLY A 87 -12.45 23.39 -3.81
N GLY A 88 -12.50 24.33 -4.74
CA GLY A 88 -11.54 24.40 -5.84
C GLY A 88 -11.86 23.39 -6.94
N ALA A 89 -10.84 22.87 -7.62
CA ALA A 89 -11.00 22.11 -8.87
C ALA A 89 -10.95 20.59 -8.67
N VAL A 90 -11.90 19.86 -9.25
CA VAL A 90 -11.76 18.42 -9.48
C VAL A 90 -11.11 18.20 -10.83
N LEU A 91 -10.01 17.45 -10.85
CA LEU A 91 -9.24 17.12 -12.04
C LEU A 91 -9.62 15.71 -12.50
N ASN A 92 -10.54 15.61 -13.47
CA ASN A 92 -11.05 14.34 -13.97
C ASN A 92 -10.13 13.75 -15.06
N LEU A 93 -9.40 12.71 -14.68
CA LEU A 93 -8.42 11.98 -15.50
C LEU A 93 -9.04 10.78 -16.23
N ALA A 94 -10.31 10.44 -15.96
CA ALA A 94 -10.94 9.23 -16.48
C ALA A 94 -11.04 9.21 -18.02
N GLY A 95 -10.97 10.36 -18.69
CA GLY A 95 -10.97 10.46 -20.16
C GLY A 95 -9.66 10.02 -20.83
N LEU A 96 -8.56 9.91 -20.07
CA LEU A 96 -7.22 9.59 -20.58
C LEU A 96 -7.01 8.07 -20.61
N LYS A 97 -7.57 7.39 -21.62
CA LYS A 97 -7.70 5.92 -21.65
C LYS A 97 -6.77 5.20 -22.64
N LYS A 98 -5.71 5.83 -23.13
CA LYS A 98 -4.84 5.20 -24.13
C LYS A 98 -3.89 4.19 -23.49
N ILE A 99 -3.94 2.95 -23.98
CA ILE A 99 -2.83 2.00 -23.87
C ILE A 99 -1.85 2.36 -24.99
N ARG A 100 -0.72 2.98 -24.63
CA ARG A 100 0.20 3.60 -25.59
C ARG A 100 1.22 2.62 -26.16
N GLN A 101 1.60 1.60 -25.40
CA GLN A 101 2.56 0.57 -25.84
C GLN A 101 2.38 -0.70 -25.02
N ILE A 102 2.52 -1.86 -25.68
CA ILE A 102 2.71 -3.17 -25.04
C ILE A 102 4.02 -3.74 -25.60
N ASP A 103 5.00 -3.93 -24.72
CA ASP A 103 6.31 -4.47 -25.02
C ASP A 103 6.45 -5.84 -24.34
N THR A 104 6.20 -6.89 -25.11
CA THR A 104 6.25 -8.28 -24.62
C THR A 104 7.67 -8.77 -24.37
N GLN A 105 8.67 -8.20 -25.03
CA GLN A 105 10.08 -8.55 -24.85
C GLN A 105 10.59 -8.06 -23.50
N ASN A 106 10.31 -6.79 -23.19
CA ASN A 106 10.68 -6.19 -21.90
C ASN A 106 9.64 -6.44 -20.80
N LYS A 107 8.48 -7.01 -21.15
CA LYS A 107 7.34 -7.28 -20.25
C LYS A 107 6.82 -6.01 -19.58
N ILE A 108 6.59 -4.97 -20.39
CA ILE A 108 6.10 -3.66 -19.94
C ILE A 108 4.88 -3.22 -20.76
N ALA A 109 3.90 -2.59 -20.12
CA ALA A 109 2.84 -1.84 -20.77
C ALA A 109 2.91 -0.35 -20.37
N LEU A 110 2.88 0.56 -21.35
CA LEU A 110 2.76 2.00 -21.12
C LEU A 110 1.30 2.43 -21.26
N VAL A 111 0.75 3.03 -20.21
CA VAL A 111 -0.67 3.38 -20.14
C VAL A 111 -0.89 4.79 -19.59
N GLU A 112 -2.00 5.40 -20.01
CA GLU A 112 -2.57 6.60 -19.40
C GLU A 112 -3.35 6.27 -18.10
N PRO A 113 -3.55 7.24 -17.18
CA PRO A 113 -4.15 7.00 -15.87
C PRO A 113 -5.63 6.60 -15.90
N GLY A 114 -6.36 6.92 -16.98
CA GLY A 114 -7.78 6.62 -17.15
C GLY A 114 -8.06 5.25 -17.75
N VAL A 115 -7.05 4.47 -18.15
CA VAL A 115 -7.22 3.08 -18.63
C VAL A 115 -7.91 2.27 -17.54
N VAL A 116 -9.04 1.63 -17.87
CA VAL A 116 -9.76 0.74 -16.94
C VAL A 116 -8.96 -0.54 -16.76
N ASN A 117 -8.85 -1.04 -15.53
CA ASN A 117 -8.04 -2.22 -15.22
C ASN A 117 -8.43 -3.43 -16.09
N SER A 118 -9.71 -3.77 -16.16
CA SER A 118 -10.19 -4.90 -16.98
C SER A 118 -9.91 -4.73 -18.48
N GLN A 119 -9.95 -3.50 -19.00
CA GLN A 119 -9.62 -3.23 -20.40
C GLN A 119 -8.14 -3.49 -20.69
N LEU A 120 -7.25 -3.13 -19.76
CA LEU A 120 -5.83 -3.49 -19.86
C LEU A 120 -5.65 -5.01 -19.84
N GLN A 121 -6.36 -5.72 -18.94
CA GLN A 121 -6.30 -7.18 -18.87
C GLN A 121 -6.74 -7.84 -20.18
N GLU A 122 -7.86 -7.41 -20.76
CA GLU A 122 -8.37 -7.90 -22.04
C GLU A 122 -7.39 -7.67 -23.19
N GLU A 123 -6.73 -6.51 -23.22
CA GLU A 123 -5.74 -6.20 -24.24
C GLU A 123 -4.48 -7.06 -24.08
N LEU A 124 -3.95 -7.19 -22.87
CA LEU A 124 -2.74 -7.99 -22.59
C LEU A 124 -2.92 -9.47 -22.90
N LYS A 125 -4.13 -10.01 -22.68
CA LYS A 125 -4.45 -11.42 -22.97
C LYS A 125 -4.17 -11.79 -24.42
N LYS A 126 -4.38 -10.87 -25.37
CA LYS A 126 -4.11 -11.06 -26.81
C LYS A 126 -2.64 -11.38 -27.08
N TYR A 127 -1.74 -10.98 -26.19
CA TYR A 127 -0.31 -11.18 -26.28
C TYR A 127 0.20 -12.30 -25.35
N GLY A 128 -0.68 -13.02 -24.64
CA GLY A 128 -0.31 -14.05 -23.67
C GLY A 128 0.15 -13.50 -22.31
N PHE A 129 -0.20 -12.25 -21.98
CA PHE A 129 0.18 -11.59 -20.73
C PHE A 129 -1.04 -11.15 -19.91
N PHE A 130 -0.81 -10.84 -18.64
CA PHE A 130 -1.77 -10.21 -17.75
C PHE A 130 -1.06 -9.19 -16.83
N TYR A 131 -1.85 -8.30 -16.23
CA TYR A 131 -1.44 -7.38 -15.18
C TYR A 131 -1.97 -7.92 -13.85
N ALA A 132 -1.12 -8.20 -12.86
CA ALA A 132 -1.58 -8.97 -11.69
C ALA A 132 -2.56 -8.25 -10.74
N PRO A 133 -2.43 -6.94 -10.45
CA PRO A 133 -3.37 -6.26 -9.56
C PRO A 133 -4.81 -6.35 -10.08
N ASP A 134 -5.67 -6.99 -9.30
CA ASP A 134 -7.04 -7.38 -9.64
C ASP A 134 -8.07 -6.91 -8.60
N PRO A 135 -8.17 -5.59 -8.33
CA PRO A 135 -9.10 -5.06 -7.33
C PRO A 135 -10.54 -5.46 -7.66
N ALA A 136 -11.39 -5.60 -6.64
CA ALA A 136 -12.79 -5.98 -6.83
C ALA A 136 -13.54 -5.06 -7.82
N SER A 137 -13.16 -3.78 -7.88
CA SER A 137 -13.70 -2.77 -8.79
C SER A 137 -13.06 -2.76 -10.20
N GLN A 138 -12.25 -3.76 -10.58
CA GLN A 138 -11.47 -3.80 -11.84
C GLN A 138 -12.25 -3.50 -13.13
N LYS A 139 -13.58 -3.74 -13.14
CA LYS A 139 -14.46 -3.43 -14.27
C LYS A 139 -14.67 -1.92 -14.48
N VAL A 140 -14.36 -1.08 -13.48
CA VAL A 140 -14.63 0.36 -13.47
C VAL A 140 -13.43 1.18 -13.01
N CYS A 141 -12.63 0.68 -12.04
CA CYS A 141 -11.47 1.42 -11.56
C CYS A 141 -10.40 1.56 -12.65
N THR A 142 -9.63 2.64 -12.59
CA THR A 142 -8.59 2.95 -13.57
C THR A 142 -7.19 2.80 -12.96
N ILE A 143 -6.19 2.62 -13.83
CA ILE A 143 -4.79 2.44 -13.44
C ILE A 143 -4.29 3.60 -12.55
N GLY A 144 -4.60 4.85 -12.88
CA GLY A 144 -4.19 6.00 -12.08
C GLY A 144 -4.75 5.95 -10.65
N GLY A 145 -6.01 5.54 -10.50
CA GLY A 145 -6.63 5.31 -9.20
C GLY A 145 -6.01 4.12 -8.46
N ASN A 146 -5.74 3.02 -9.16
CA ASN A 146 -5.06 1.85 -8.58
C ASN A 146 -3.69 2.23 -8.02
N ILE A 147 -2.89 3.01 -8.77
CA ILE A 147 -1.57 3.44 -8.30
C ILE A 147 -1.71 4.40 -7.12
N ALA A 148 -2.61 5.40 -7.21
CA ALA A 148 -2.80 6.40 -6.17
C ALA A 148 -3.30 5.80 -4.84
N GLN A 149 -4.05 4.69 -4.89
CA GLN A 149 -4.49 3.95 -3.69
C GLN A 149 -3.56 2.79 -3.31
N ASN A 150 -2.59 2.45 -4.17
CA ASN A 150 -1.83 1.19 -4.09
C ASN A 150 -2.76 -0.03 -3.96
N ALA A 151 -3.76 -0.07 -4.85
CA ALA A 151 -4.82 -1.06 -4.81
C ALA A 151 -4.28 -2.50 -4.80
N GLY A 152 -4.94 -3.34 -4.03
CA GLY A 152 -4.72 -4.76 -3.96
C GLY A 152 -5.74 -5.56 -4.77
N GLY A 153 -5.99 -6.77 -4.29
CA GLY A 153 -6.89 -7.77 -4.84
C GLY A 153 -6.50 -9.18 -4.34
N PRO A 154 -7.25 -10.22 -4.73
CA PRO A 154 -6.96 -11.61 -4.36
C PRO A 154 -5.56 -12.09 -4.77
N GLN A 155 -5.05 -11.61 -5.92
CA GLN A 155 -3.78 -12.09 -6.48
C GLN A 155 -2.54 -11.50 -5.81
N CYS A 156 -2.73 -10.52 -4.93
CA CYS A 156 -1.64 -9.83 -4.24
C CYS A 156 -0.83 -10.75 -3.33
N LEU A 157 -1.43 -11.84 -2.85
CA LEU A 157 -0.76 -12.84 -2.03
C LEU A 157 0.54 -13.34 -2.67
N LYS A 158 0.46 -13.67 -3.96
CA LYS A 158 1.62 -14.12 -4.73
C LYS A 158 2.35 -12.99 -5.43
N TYR A 159 1.61 -12.04 -6.01
CA TYR A 159 2.20 -11.08 -6.95
C TYR A 159 2.55 -9.71 -6.36
N GLY A 160 2.08 -9.41 -5.16
CA GLY A 160 2.20 -8.08 -4.56
C GLY A 160 1.10 -7.12 -5.00
N VAL A 161 1.17 -5.89 -4.50
CA VAL A 161 0.17 -4.84 -4.72
C VAL A 161 0.51 -3.98 -5.92
N THR A 162 -0.37 -3.07 -6.33
CA THR A 162 -0.17 -2.22 -7.51
C THR A 162 1.23 -1.59 -7.61
N CYS A 163 1.76 -1.08 -6.50
CA CYS A 163 3.10 -0.47 -6.43
C CYS A 163 4.22 -1.42 -6.92
N ASP A 164 4.10 -2.72 -6.67
CA ASP A 164 5.10 -3.73 -7.07
C ASP A 164 5.12 -3.99 -8.58
N HIS A 165 4.10 -3.51 -9.29
CA HIS A 165 3.98 -3.61 -10.73
C HIS A 165 4.24 -2.29 -11.45
N VAL A 166 4.63 -1.22 -10.74
CA VAL A 166 4.99 0.07 -11.34
C VAL A 166 6.50 0.18 -11.47
N GLU A 167 6.98 0.21 -12.71
CA GLU A 167 8.41 0.30 -13.05
C GLU A 167 8.87 1.74 -13.28
N LYS A 168 7.99 2.56 -13.88
CA LYS A 168 8.26 3.97 -14.16
C LYS A 168 6.96 4.78 -14.08
N LEU A 169 7.05 6.01 -13.62
CA LEU A 169 5.96 6.99 -13.64
C LEU A 169 6.42 8.28 -14.30
N GLU A 170 5.55 8.85 -15.13
CA GLU A 170 5.59 10.26 -15.47
C GLU A 170 4.52 10.96 -14.63
N VAL A 171 4.91 11.98 -13.87
CA VAL A 171 4.05 12.69 -12.94
C VAL A 171 4.10 14.19 -13.19
N VAL A 172 3.03 14.88 -12.81
CA VAL A 172 2.98 16.33 -12.75
C VAL A 172 2.88 16.76 -11.28
N LEU A 173 3.86 17.52 -10.83
CA LEU A 173 3.95 18.01 -9.46
C LEU A 173 2.93 19.14 -9.20
N PRO A 174 2.70 19.52 -7.93
CA PRO A 174 1.76 20.59 -7.56
C PRO A 174 2.14 21.99 -8.08
N ASP A 175 3.39 22.20 -8.49
CA ASP A 175 3.85 23.42 -9.20
C ASP A 175 3.70 23.33 -10.73
N GLY A 176 3.17 22.21 -11.22
CA GLY A 176 2.97 21.92 -12.65
C GLY A 176 4.21 21.40 -13.36
N THR A 177 5.33 21.18 -12.66
CA THR A 177 6.54 20.57 -13.24
C THR A 177 6.30 19.11 -13.58
N GLU A 178 6.68 18.69 -14.78
CA GLU A 178 6.65 17.29 -15.17
C GLU A 178 7.96 16.59 -14.80
N ARG A 179 7.86 15.37 -14.27
CA ARG A 179 9.01 14.55 -13.89
C ARG A 179 8.77 13.10 -14.25
N ILE A 180 9.85 12.40 -14.60
CA ILE A 180 9.85 10.96 -14.81
C ILE A 180 10.69 10.34 -13.69
N PHE A 181 10.14 9.30 -13.06
CA PHE A 181 10.82 8.50 -12.05
C PHE A 181 10.78 7.04 -12.44
N SER A 182 11.90 6.34 -12.26
CA SER A 182 12.07 4.93 -12.57
C SER A 182 12.55 4.16 -11.34
N ARG A 183 12.12 2.91 -11.19
CA ARG A 183 12.67 1.97 -10.20
C ARG A 183 14.17 1.76 -10.38
N LYS A 184 14.66 1.94 -11.61
CA LYS A 184 16.07 1.81 -11.99
C LYS A 184 16.89 3.07 -11.72
N ASP A 185 16.27 4.18 -11.32
CA ASP A 185 17.01 5.38 -10.96
C ASP A 185 17.89 5.10 -9.73
N PRO A 186 19.15 5.57 -9.73
CA PRO A 186 20.01 5.41 -8.57
C PRO A 186 19.53 6.33 -7.44
N GLY A 187 19.71 5.86 -6.21
CA GLY A 187 19.31 6.62 -5.02
C GLY A 187 17.91 6.29 -4.53
N PRO A 188 17.22 7.22 -3.86
CA PRO A 188 15.88 7.04 -3.29
C PRO A 188 14.83 6.58 -4.31
N ASP A 189 13.90 5.70 -3.90
CA ASP A 189 12.80 5.26 -4.76
C ASP A 189 11.62 6.26 -4.76
N MET A 190 11.61 7.15 -5.76
CA MET A 190 10.54 8.13 -5.90
C MET A 190 9.23 7.53 -6.43
N VAL A 191 9.27 6.41 -7.16
CA VAL A 191 8.06 5.76 -7.69
C VAL A 191 7.14 5.33 -6.54
N SER A 192 7.72 4.76 -5.47
CA SER A 192 6.94 4.35 -4.28
C SER A 192 6.20 5.49 -3.63
N LEU A 193 6.78 6.69 -3.64
CA LEU A 193 6.23 7.83 -2.94
C LEU A 193 4.91 8.28 -3.57
N PHE A 194 4.76 8.14 -4.89
CA PHE A 194 3.53 8.43 -5.62
C PHE A 194 2.50 7.31 -5.56
N CYS A 195 2.96 6.06 -5.48
CA CYS A 195 2.08 4.94 -5.15
C CYS A 195 1.49 5.16 -3.76
N GLN A 196 0.18 4.94 -3.59
CA GLN A 196 -0.52 5.20 -2.33
C GLN A 196 -0.57 6.67 -1.94
N SER A 197 -0.11 7.64 -2.75
CA SER A 197 -0.11 9.05 -2.35
C SER A 197 -1.51 9.65 -2.28
N GLU A 198 -2.53 8.98 -2.80
CA GLU A 198 -3.89 9.50 -2.92
C GLU A 198 -3.94 10.83 -3.68
N GLY A 199 -2.96 11.09 -4.56
CA GLY A 199 -2.85 12.33 -5.31
C GLY A 199 -2.46 13.56 -4.49
N THR A 200 -2.03 13.38 -3.23
CA THR A 200 -1.57 14.50 -2.39
C THR A 200 -0.18 15.00 -2.78
N LEU A 201 0.58 14.25 -3.57
CA LEU A 201 1.95 14.61 -3.97
C LEU A 201 2.07 15.02 -5.45
N GLY A 202 0.97 14.95 -6.21
CA GLY A 202 0.94 15.25 -7.64
C GLY A 202 -0.02 14.33 -8.41
N ILE A 203 0.02 14.45 -9.73
CA ILE A 203 -0.82 13.72 -10.68
C ILE A 203 0.00 12.72 -11.46
N ILE A 204 -0.49 11.49 -11.59
CA ILE A 204 0.11 10.49 -12.48
C ILE A 204 -0.35 10.78 -13.92
N LYS A 205 0.60 11.04 -14.81
CA LYS A 205 0.36 11.35 -16.24
C LYS A 205 0.51 10.12 -17.13
N HIS A 206 1.53 9.30 -16.90
CA HIS A 206 1.72 8.00 -17.56
C HIS A 206 2.36 6.99 -16.60
N ALA A 207 2.06 5.70 -16.81
CA ALA A 207 2.63 4.61 -16.03
C ALA A 207 3.19 3.52 -16.94
N TRP A 208 4.38 3.02 -16.60
CA TRP A 208 4.97 1.82 -17.18
C TRP A 208 4.77 0.68 -16.18
N LEU A 209 3.92 -0.26 -16.57
CA LEU A 209 3.48 -1.37 -15.74
C LEU A 209 4.19 -2.65 -16.14
N LYS A 210 4.67 -3.39 -15.15
CA LYS A 210 5.15 -4.76 -15.33
C LYS A 210 3.99 -5.69 -15.67
N ILE A 211 4.11 -6.42 -16.77
CA ILE A 211 3.16 -7.45 -17.21
C ILE A 211 3.77 -8.84 -17.05
N LEU A 212 2.92 -9.83 -16.80
CA LEU A 212 3.34 -11.20 -16.48
C LEU A 212 2.75 -12.18 -17.49
N PRO A 213 3.46 -13.27 -17.84
CA PRO A 213 2.91 -14.29 -18.71
C PRO A 213 1.73 -14.97 -18.04
N ILE A 214 0.66 -15.25 -18.79
CA ILE A 214 -0.48 -16.00 -18.26
C ILE A 214 -0.01 -17.41 -17.85
N PRO A 215 -0.34 -17.90 -16.63
CA PRO A 215 0.01 -19.25 -16.24
C PRO A 215 -0.64 -20.30 -17.15
N SER A 216 0.09 -21.37 -17.45
CA SER A 216 -0.39 -22.43 -18.34
C SER A 216 -1.54 -23.25 -17.75
N LYS A 217 -1.62 -23.36 -16.41
CA LYS A 217 -2.67 -24.07 -15.67
C LYS A 217 -2.99 -23.32 -14.38
N ILE A 218 -4.26 -23.31 -14.00
CA ILE A 218 -4.74 -22.83 -12.70
C ILE A 218 -5.53 -23.97 -12.08
N LYS A 219 -5.20 -24.33 -10.84
CA LYS A 219 -5.94 -25.33 -10.06
C LYS A 219 -6.66 -24.63 -8.91
N THR A 220 -7.98 -24.74 -8.89
CA THR A 220 -8.85 -24.12 -7.89
C THR A 220 -9.33 -25.17 -6.89
N ILE A 221 -9.24 -24.84 -5.60
CA ILE A 221 -9.65 -25.70 -4.50
C ILE A 221 -10.62 -24.91 -3.63
N THR A 222 -11.79 -25.46 -3.36
CA THR A 222 -12.77 -24.84 -2.45
C THR A 222 -13.14 -25.78 -1.31
N CYS A 223 -13.48 -25.21 -0.16
CA CYS A 223 -13.88 -25.96 1.03
C CYS A 223 -14.86 -25.15 1.87
N PHE A 224 -15.86 -25.82 2.46
CA PHE A 224 -16.77 -25.22 3.43
C PHE A 224 -16.41 -25.61 4.86
N PHE A 225 -16.76 -24.76 5.83
CA PHE A 225 -16.55 -24.99 7.25
C PHE A 225 -17.80 -24.64 8.04
N GLU A 226 -18.13 -25.43 9.06
CA GLU A 226 -19.24 -25.15 10.01
C GLU A 226 -18.86 -24.13 11.10
N ASP A 227 -17.60 -23.71 11.09
CA ASP A 227 -17.00 -22.74 12.01
C ASP A 227 -15.93 -21.92 11.29
N ILE A 228 -16.04 -20.59 11.38
CA ILE A 228 -15.10 -19.65 10.76
C ILE A 228 -13.74 -19.67 11.45
N GLU A 229 -13.65 -20.01 12.74
CA GLU A 229 -12.35 -20.06 13.41
C GLU A 229 -11.48 -21.20 12.85
N ASN A 230 -12.11 -22.33 12.50
CA ASN A 230 -11.42 -23.45 11.85
C ASN A 230 -10.92 -23.10 10.45
N SER A 231 -11.68 -22.32 9.66
CA SER A 231 -11.21 -21.86 8.36
C SER A 231 -10.02 -20.89 8.49
N MET A 232 -10.05 -19.97 9.47
CA MET A 232 -8.90 -19.10 9.77
C MET A 232 -7.64 -19.87 10.19
N LYS A 233 -7.79 -20.93 11.01
CA LYS A 233 -6.66 -21.82 11.37
C LYS A 233 -6.10 -22.56 10.15
N ALA A 234 -6.97 -22.99 9.23
CA ALA A 234 -6.55 -23.63 7.99
C ALA A 234 -5.75 -22.68 7.10
N VAL A 235 -6.14 -21.40 7.01
CA VAL A 235 -5.40 -20.36 6.28
C VAL A 235 -3.98 -20.22 6.81
N SER A 236 -3.81 -20.05 8.13
CA SER A 236 -2.49 -19.96 8.76
C SER A 236 -1.64 -21.22 8.53
N ALA A 237 -2.25 -22.40 8.56
CA ALA A 237 -1.56 -23.67 8.31
C ALA A 237 -1.09 -23.82 6.85
N VAL A 238 -1.89 -23.38 5.87
CA VAL A 238 -1.48 -23.38 4.45
C VAL A 238 -0.25 -22.52 4.25
N ILE A 239 -0.26 -21.29 4.76
CA ILE A 239 0.86 -20.35 4.57
C ILE A 239 2.11 -20.79 5.33
N SER A 240 1.99 -21.15 6.61
CA SER A 240 3.14 -21.52 7.46
C SER A 240 3.87 -22.78 6.97
N CYS A 241 3.17 -23.70 6.29
CA CYS A 241 3.81 -24.87 5.68
C CYS A 241 4.62 -24.55 4.41
N GLY A 242 4.57 -23.31 3.92
CA GLY A 242 5.36 -22.81 2.78
C GLY A 242 4.61 -22.71 1.47
N ILE A 243 3.34 -23.12 1.43
CA ILE A 243 2.51 -22.98 0.25
C ILE A 243 1.98 -21.55 0.21
N VAL A 244 2.37 -20.79 -0.81
CA VAL A 244 1.84 -19.44 -1.09
C VAL A 244 0.99 -19.53 -2.36
N PRO A 245 -0.34 -19.75 -2.23
CA PRO A 245 -1.25 -19.76 -3.37
C PRO A 245 -1.22 -18.45 -4.15
N ARG A 246 -1.66 -18.48 -5.41
CA ARG A 246 -2.00 -17.28 -6.18
C ARG A 246 -3.05 -16.45 -5.44
N THR A 247 -4.05 -17.12 -4.86
CA THR A 247 -5.13 -16.52 -4.08
C THR A 247 -5.49 -17.44 -2.91
N LEU A 248 -5.87 -16.87 -1.77
CA LEU A 248 -6.45 -17.61 -0.64
C LEU A 248 -7.51 -16.71 0.01
N GLU A 249 -8.76 -16.88 -0.42
CA GLU A 249 -9.88 -16.01 -0.11
C GLU A 249 -10.89 -16.69 0.81
N GLU A 250 -11.62 -15.89 1.58
CA GLU A 250 -12.72 -16.36 2.42
C GLU A 250 -13.99 -15.51 2.26
N VAL A 251 -15.14 -16.16 2.42
CA VAL A 251 -16.44 -15.53 2.68
C VAL A 251 -17.17 -16.22 3.83
N ASP A 252 -17.94 -15.45 4.62
CA ASP A 252 -18.73 -15.96 5.73
C ASP A 252 -20.16 -16.41 5.35
N ALA A 253 -20.88 -16.95 6.34
CA ALA A 253 -22.24 -17.46 6.20
C ALA A 253 -23.20 -16.44 5.55
N LEU A 254 -23.19 -15.19 6.02
CA LEU A 254 -24.08 -14.15 5.52
C LEU A 254 -23.77 -13.83 4.05
N SER A 255 -22.49 -13.75 3.70
CA SER A 255 -22.05 -13.52 2.32
C SER A 255 -22.42 -14.69 1.40
N ILE A 256 -22.30 -15.93 1.87
CA ILE A 256 -22.71 -17.14 1.15
C ILE A 256 -24.22 -17.14 0.91
N GLU A 257 -25.01 -16.86 1.95
CA GLU A 257 -26.47 -16.79 1.88
C GLU A 257 -26.93 -15.70 0.90
N ALA A 258 -26.34 -14.49 1.03
CA ALA A 258 -26.70 -13.34 0.20
C ALA A 258 -26.41 -13.58 -1.29
N ALA A 259 -25.23 -14.14 -1.61
CA ALA A 259 -24.81 -14.39 -2.99
C ALA A 259 -25.69 -15.43 -3.69
N GLY A 260 -26.26 -16.37 -2.93
CA GLY A 260 -26.88 -17.58 -3.45
C GLY A 260 -25.82 -18.55 -4.03
N SER A 261 -26.15 -19.84 -4.09
CA SER A 261 -25.21 -20.86 -4.56
C SER A 261 -25.95 -22.02 -5.24
N SER A 262 -25.35 -22.56 -6.30
CA SER A 262 -25.71 -23.87 -6.87
C SER A 262 -25.13 -25.04 -6.08
N LEU A 263 -24.14 -24.78 -5.20
CA LEU A 263 -23.48 -25.76 -4.35
C LEU A 263 -24.28 -26.02 -3.07
N THR A 264 -24.16 -27.23 -2.51
CA THR A 264 -24.71 -27.55 -1.18
C THR A 264 -23.99 -26.77 -0.09
N THR A 265 -24.62 -25.70 0.38
CA THR A 265 -24.12 -24.82 1.45
C THR A 265 -24.76 -25.09 2.82
N ALA A 266 -25.53 -26.18 2.96
CA ALA A 266 -26.18 -26.54 4.21
C ALA A 266 -25.14 -26.65 5.35
N GLY A 267 -25.34 -25.89 6.42
CA GLY A 267 -24.42 -25.85 7.58
C GLY A 267 -23.16 -25.00 7.39
N ALA A 268 -22.89 -24.48 6.19
CA ALA A 268 -21.68 -23.71 5.91
C ALA A 268 -21.72 -22.34 6.62
N LYS A 269 -20.72 -22.08 7.45
CA LYS A 269 -20.48 -20.77 8.08
C LYS A 269 -19.30 -20.01 7.50
N ALA A 270 -18.45 -20.68 6.73
CA ALA A 270 -17.39 -20.08 5.94
C ALA A 270 -17.08 -20.92 4.69
N MET A 271 -16.51 -20.29 3.67
CA MET A 271 -16.00 -20.93 2.45
C MET A 271 -14.61 -20.38 2.14
N LEU A 272 -13.63 -21.28 1.97
CA LEU A 272 -12.30 -20.96 1.46
C LEU A 272 -12.19 -21.24 -0.03
N ILE A 273 -11.45 -20.39 -0.73
CA ILE A 273 -11.04 -20.57 -2.14
C ILE A 273 -9.52 -20.40 -2.22
N ALA A 274 -8.81 -21.42 -2.66
CA ALA A 274 -7.38 -21.38 -2.94
C ALA A 274 -7.12 -21.62 -4.43
N GLU A 275 -6.18 -20.87 -5.02
CA GLU A 275 -5.72 -21.10 -6.39
C GLU A 275 -4.21 -21.31 -6.46
N LEU A 276 -3.83 -22.36 -7.19
CA LEU A 276 -2.45 -22.72 -7.47
C LEU A 276 -2.18 -22.58 -8.98
N GLU A 277 -0.91 -22.47 -9.35
CA GLU A 277 -0.49 -22.28 -10.75
C GLU A 277 0.52 -23.32 -11.19
N GLY A 278 0.40 -23.75 -12.44
CA GLY A 278 1.27 -24.75 -13.04
C GLY A 278 0.97 -26.16 -12.53
N ASP A 279 1.98 -27.03 -12.60
CA ASP A 279 1.90 -28.37 -12.03
C ASP A 279 2.01 -28.27 -10.51
N SER A 280 0.88 -28.50 -9.83
CA SER A 280 0.69 -28.15 -8.41
C SER A 280 -0.14 -29.20 -7.67
N GLU A 281 -0.11 -30.45 -8.13
CA GLU A 281 -0.92 -31.53 -7.55
C GLU A 281 -0.50 -31.85 -6.11
N GLU A 282 0.80 -31.79 -5.81
CA GLU A 282 1.31 -32.01 -4.45
C GLU A 282 0.86 -30.89 -3.50
N GLU A 283 1.00 -29.62 -3.90
CA GLU A 283 0.49 -28.50 -3.09
C GLU A 283 -1.03 -28.58 -2.94
N ALA A 284 -1.76 -28.98 -3.98
CA ALA A 284 -3.22 -29.11 -3.94
C ALA A 284 -3.67 -30.20 -2.97
N GLN A 285 -3.00 -31.37 -2.98
CA GLN A 285 -3.28 -32.45 -2.04
C GLN A 285 -2.96 -32.01 -0.61
N LYS A 286 -1.86 -31.28 -0.41
CA LYS A 286 -1.49 -30.76 0.92
C LYS A 286 -2.51 -29.76 1.46
N ILE A 287 -3.01 -28.85 0.62
CA ILE A 287 -4.08 -27.91 1.00
C ILE A 287 -5.35 -28.69 1.39
N GLU A 288 -5.75 -29.69 0.61
CA GLU A 288 -6.90 -30.53 0.92
C GLU A 288 -6.74 -31.25 2.27
N ASP A 289 -5.57 -31.81 2.56
CA ASP A 289 -5.28 -32.49 3.84
C ASP A 289 -5.36 -31.50 5.01
N ILE A 290 -4.87 -30.27 4.83
CA ILE A 290 -4.99 -29.20 5.82
C ILE A 290 -6.46 -28.84 6.04
N PHE A 291 -7.24 -28.67 4.98
CA PHE A 291 -8.67 -28.38 5.08
C PHE A 291 -9.41 -29.47 5.86
N LYS A 292 -9.15 -30.75 5.55
CA LYS A 292 -9.71 -31.90 6.29
C LYS A 292 -9.29 -31.90 7.76
N LYS A 293 -8.02 -31.61 8.06
CA LYS A 293 -7.49 -31.54 9.42
C LYS A 293 -8.24 -30.51 10.29
N PHE A 294 -8.72 -29.43 9.69
CA PHE A 294 -9.52 -28.40 10.35
C PHE A 294 -11.03 -28.56 10.12
N ASN A 295 -11.51 -29.79 9.92
CA ASN A 295 -12.93 -30.13 9.77
C ASN A 295 -13.63 -29.44 8.58
N GLY A 296 -12.88 -29.17 7.52
CA GLY A 296 -13.43 -28.73 6.24
C GLY A 296 -14.22 -29.84 5.55
N PHE A 297 -15.34 -29.48 4.92
CA PHE A 297 -16.22 -30.42 4.20
C PHE A 297 -16.55 -29.93 2.78
N SER A 298 -17.11 -30.83 1.97
CA SER A 298 -17.47 -30.55 0.57
C SER A 298 -16.32 -29.97 -0.25
N ILE A 299 -15.11 -30.54 -0.08
CA ILE A 299 -13.91 -30.08 -0.78
C ILE A 299 -14.02 -30.40 -2.27
N GLN A 300 -13.79 -29.38 -3.12
CA GLN A 300 -13.80 -29.53 -4.57
C GLN A 300 -12.46 -29.07 -5.15
N LYS A 301 -12.02 -29.75 -6.21
CA LYS A 301 -10.81 -29.42 -6.97
C LYS A 301 -11.16 -29.38 -8.45
N THR A 302 -10.72 -28.34 -9.16
CA THR A 302 -10.93 -28.23 -10.60
C THR A 302 -9.78 -27.48 -11.27
N ASP A 303 -9.43 -27.90 -12.49
CA ASP A 303 -8.63 -27.14 -13.45
C ASP A 303 -9.45 -26.71 -14.68
N ASP A 304 -10.75 -27.03 -14.70
CA ASP A 304 -11.72 -26.58 -15.69
C ASP A 304 -12.07 -25.09 -15.47
N PRO A 305 -11.83 -24.21 -16.48
CA PRO A 305 -12.13 -22.79 -16.38
C PRO A 305 -13.59 -22.43 -16.11
N GLU A 306 -14.56 -23.20 -16.63
CA GLU A 306 -15.99 -22.94 -16.44
C GLU A 306 -16.40 -23.25 -15.00
N LYS A 307 -16.01 -24.43 -14.50
CA LYS A 307 -16.24 -24.81 -13.09
C LYS A 307 -15.53 -23.87 -12.12
N ARG A 308 -14.32 -23.42 -12.47
CA ARG A 308 -13.60 -22.40 -11.70
C ARG A 308 -14.45 -21.13 -11.56
N GLU A 309 -15.02 -20.60 -12.63
CA GLU A 309 -15.86 -19.41 -12.54
C GLU A 309 -17.13 -19.63 -11.71
N GLU A 310 -17.73 -20.82 -11.76
CA GLU A 310 -18.84 -21.19 -10.87
C GLU A 310 -18.43 -21.14 -9.38
N LEU A 311 -17.29 -21.74 -9.03
CA LEU A 311 -16.76 -21.74 -7.66
C LEU A 311 -16.45 -20.32 -7.16
N TRP A 312 -15.94 -19.45 -8.03
CA TRP A 312 -15.65 -18.05 -7.70
C TRP A 312 -16.89 -17.17 -7.56
N LYS A 313 -18.04 -17.60 -8.09
CA LYS A 313 -19.25 -16.78 -8.14
C LYS A 313 -19.68 -16.29 -6.76
N ILE A 314 -19.67 -17.16 -5.75
CA ILE A 314 -20.06 -16.81 -4.36
C ILE A 314 -19.18 -15.65 -3.84
N ARG A 315 -17.85 -15.76 -4.04
CA ARG A 315 -16.88 -14.75 -3.60
C ARG A 315 -16.98 -13.43 -4.37
N LYS A 316 -17.30 -13.47 -5.67
CA LYS A 316 -17.43 -12.27 -6.53
C LYS A 316 -18.76 -11.54 -6.34
N GLU A 317 -19.84 -12.27 -6.04
CA GLU A 317 -21.19 -11.73 -5.90
C GLU A 317 -21.54 -11.30 -4.47
N SER A 318 -20.71 -11.60 -3.47
CA SER A 318 -20.97 -11.27 -2.06
C SER A 318 -21.26 -9.79 -1.82
N TYR A 319 -20.44 -8.88 -2.36
CA TYR A 319 -20.64 -7.44 -2.18
C TYR A 319 -21.92 -6.91 -2.86
N PRO A 320 -22.15 -7.15 -4.17
CA PRO A 320 -23.44 -6.80 -4.80
C PRO A 320 -24.65 -7.39 -4.10
N ALA A 321 -24.52 -8.59 -3.52
CA ALA A 321 -25.59 -9.23 -2.79
C ALA A 321 -25.90 -8.57 -1.45
N LEU A 322 -24.88 -8.20 -0.68
CA LEU A 322 -25.05 -7.46 0.58
C LEU A 322 -25.71 -6.09 0.34
N ALA A 323 -25.38 -5.43 -0.78
CA ALA A 323 -26.02 -4.19 -1.19
C ALA A 323 -27.51 -4.34 -1.59
N ARG A 324 -28.04 -5.57 -1.69
CA ARG A 324 -29.49 -5.83 -1.82
C ARG A 324 -30.18 -6.07 -0.47
N ILE A 325 -29.43 -6.35 0.58
CA ILE A 325 -29.96 -6.63 1.93
C ILE A 325 -30.29 -5.33 2.67
N GLY A 326 -29.50 -4.28 2.47
CA GLY A 326 -29.77 -2.95 3.02
C GLY A 326 -29.37 -1.85 2.06
N GLU A 327 -29.80 -0.62 2.37
CA GLU A 327 -29.66 0.55 1.50
C GLU A 327 -28.21 1.02 1.38
N ASN A 328 -27.40 0.80 2.43
CA ASN A 328 -26.00 1.20 2.49
C ASN A 328 -25.12 0.06 3.01
N VAL A 329 -23.91 -0.02 2.46
CA VAL A 329 -22.86 -0.94 2.90
C VAL A 329 -21.59 -0.14 3.18
N MET A 330 -21.19 -0.05 4.45
CA MET A 330 -19.91 0.51 4.85
C MET A 330 -18.87 -0.60 4.84
N VAL A 331 -17.81 -0.43 4.06
CA VAL A 331 -16.73 -1.42 3.93
C VAL A 331 -15.56 -0.99 4.78
N GLU A 332 -15.37 -1.66 5.90
CA GLU A 332 -14.11 -1.57 6.63
C GLU A 332 -13.03 -2.38 5.93
N ASP A 333 -11.79 -1.94 6.07
CA ASP A 333 -10.62 -2.57 5.45
C ASP A 333 -9.47 -2.50 6.45
N GLY A 334 -9.32 -3.55 7.23
CA GLY A 334 -8.26 -3.70 8.22
C GLY A 334 -7.38 -4.90 7.88
N VAL A 335 -6.16 -4.90 8.39
CA VAL A 335 -5.22 -6.02 8.19
C VAL A 335 -4.68 -6.46 9.53
N VAL A 336 -4.51 -7.75 9.74
CA VAL A 336 -3.83 -8.34 10.90
C VAL A 336 -2.78 -9.35 10.43
N PRO A 337 -1.73 -9.63 11.21
CA PRO A 337 -0.90 -10.82 10.99
C PRO A 337 -1.77 -12.07 10.93
N ARG A 338 -1.46 -13.00 10.01
CA ARG A 338 -2.28 -14.20 9.77
C ARG A 338 -2.60 -15.01 11.04
N PRO A 339 -1.67 -15.23 11.99
CA PRO A 339 -1.96 -15.97 13.21
C PRO A 339 -3.06 -15.32 14.08
N ASN A 340 -3.29 -14.01 13.92
CA ASN A 340 -4.26 -13.25 14.69
C ASN A 340 -5.64 -13.17 14.02
N LEU A 341 -5.81 -13.73 12.81
CA LEU A 341 -7.09 -13.77 12.11
C LEU A 341 -8.25 -14.37 12.94
N PRO A 342 -8.09 -15.52 13.64
CA PRO A 342 -9.18 -16.08 14.45
C PRO A 342 -9.66 -15.13 15.55
N GLU A 343 -8.72 -14.50 16.27
CA GLU A 343 -9.05 -13.56 17.34
C GLU A 343 -9.68 -12.27 16.78
N ALA A 344 -9.20 -11.78 15.63
CA ALA A 344 -9.79 -10.63 14.95
C ALA A 344 -11.27 -10.88 14.62
N VAL A 345 -11.59 -12.01 13.99
CA VAL A 345 -12.97 -12.37 13.62
C VAL A 345 -13.86 -12.46 14.86
N LYS A 346 -13.39 -13.11 15.93
CA LYS A 346 -14.13 -13.22 17.19
C LYS A 346 -14.47 -11.86 17.79
N ARG A 347 -13.50 -10.93 17.83
CA ARG A 347 -13.71 -9.58 18.36
C ARG A 347 -14.62 -8.74 17.46
N ILE A 348 -14.47 -8.85 16.14
CA ILE A 348 -15.33 -8.17 15.16
C ILE A 348 -16.79 -8.61 15.33
N LYS A 349 -17.06 -9.92 15.44
CA LYS A 349 -18.43 -10.44 15.67
C LYS A 349 -19.05 -9.86 16.95
N LYS A 350 -18.28 -9.84 18.04
CA LYS A 350 -18.73 -9.23 19.30
C LYS A 350 -19.07 -7.74 19.15
N ILE A 351 -18.23 -6.96 18.44
CA ILE A 351 -18.50 -5.55 18.17
C ILE A 351 -19.80 -5.35 17.38
N LEU A 352 -20.03 -6.19 16.36
CA LEU A 352 -21.24 -6.14 15.55
C LEU A 352 -22.49 -6.47 16.38
N GLU A 353 -22.43 -7.49 17.24
CA GLU A 353 -23.50 -7.87 18.16
C GLU A 353 -23.82 -6.73 19.16
N GLU A 354 -22.82 -6.17 19.82
CA GLU A 354 -22.96 -5.09 20.80
C GLU A 354 -23.56 -3.81 20.18
N ASN A 355 -23.20 -3.52 18.93
CA ASN A 355 -23.74 -2.38 18.18
C ASN A 355 -25.03 -2.71 17.41
N ARG A 356 -25.55 -3.95 17.50
CA ARG A 356 -26.76 -4.43 16.82
C ARG A 356 -26.73 -4.23 15.31
N LEU A 357 -25.62 -4.61 14.67
CA LEU A 357 -25.39 -4.48 13.24
C LEU A 357 -25.19 -5.84 12.59
N ARG A 358 -25.49 -5.92 11.30
CA ARG A 358 -25.17 -7.08 10.46
C ARG A 358 -24.04 -6.70 9.52
N ALA A 359 -23.07 -7.60 9.36
CA ALA A 359 -22.02 -7.43 8.37
C ALA A 359 -21.69 -8.75 7.69
N GLY A 360 -21.44 -8.71 6.38
CA GLY A 360 -20.81 -9.82 5.68
C GLY A 360 -19.30 -9.71 5.81
N LEU A 361 -18.65 -10.78 6.22
CA LEU A 361 -17.19 -10.83 6.32
C LEU A 361 -16.60 -11.48 5.06
N VAL A 362 -15.75 -10.70 4.39
CA VAL A 362 -15.04 -11.11 3.16
C VAL A 362 -13.55 -10.87 3.38
N PHE A 363 -12.69 -11.75 2.90
CA PHE A 363 -11.27 -11.70 3.23
C PHE A 363 -10.37 -11.94 2.02
N HIS A 364 -9.25 -11.23 2.00
CA HIS A 364 -8.00 -11.74 1.42
C HIS A 364 -7.25 -12.47 2.53
N ALA A 365 -7.73 -13.67 2.87
CA ALA A 365 -7.32 -14.38 4.08
C ALA A 365 -5.82 -14.70 4.08
N GLY A 366 -5.25 -15.05 2.92
CA GLY A 366 -3.81 -15.32 2.79
C GLY A 366 -2.91 -14.12 3.12
N ASP A 367 -3.41 -12.89 3.00
CA ASP A 367 -2.67 -11.66 3.32
C ASP A 367 -3.05 -11.04 4.66
N GLY A 368 -4.00 -11.66 5.39
CA GLY A 368 -4.50 -11.18 6.67
C GLY A 368 -5.44 -9.97 6.58
N ASN A 369 -5.94 -9.65 5.38
CA ASN A 369 -6.79 -8.47 5.13
C ASN A 369 -8.28 -8.84 5.21
N ILE A 370 -9.00 -8.15 6.10
CA ILE A 370 -10.39 -8.39 6.47
C ILE A 370 -11.25 -7.24 5.98
N HIS A 371 -12.38 -7.57 5.34
CA HIS A 371 -13.38 -6.63 4.86
C HIS A 371 -14.74 -6.86 5.52
N PRO A 372 -15.01 -6.28 6.70
CA PRO A 372 -16.36 -6.24 7.27
C PRO A 372 -17.24 -5.29 6.48
N ASN A 373 -18.28 -5.83 5.85
CA ASN A 373 -19.25 -5.09 5.04
C ASN A 373 -20.49 -4.83 5.87
N ILE A 374 -20.49 -3.75 6.64
CA ILE A 374 -21.54 -3.37 7.58
C ILE A 374 -22.74 -2.85 6.81
N VAL A 375 -23.88 -3.54 6.91
CA VAL A 375 -25.14 -3.17 6.27
C VAL A 375 -25.96 -2.29 7.22
N PHE A 376 -26.44 -1.15 6.74
CA PHE A 376 -27.23 -0.19 7.52
C PHE A 376 -28.10 0.70 6.61
N ASP A 377 -29.02 1.47 7.19
CA ASP A 377 -29.78 2.52 6.53
C ASP A 377 -29.25 3.90 6.95
N GLN A 378 -28.65 4.64 6.00
CA GLN A 378 -28.11 5.97 6.28
C GLN A 378 -29.17 7.03 6.67
N ARG A 379 -30.46 6.74 6.43
CA ARG A 379 -31.59 7.60 6.83
C ARG A 379 -31.86 7.50 8.34
N ASP A 380 -31.50 6.38 8.97
CA ASP A 380 -31.48 6.24 10.42
C ASP A 380 -30.16 6.79 10.97
N LEU A 381 -30.23 7.97 11.59
CA LEU A 381 -29.06 8.64 12.16
C LEU A 381 -28.45 7.86 13.33
N GLU A 382 -29.24 7.15 14.12
CA GLU A 382 -28.74 6.33 15.23
C GLU A 382 -28.07 5.06 14.71
N GLU A 383 -28.65 4.39 13.71
CA GLU A 383 -27.99 3.26 13.06
C GLU A 383 -26.69 3.68 12.38
N THR A 384 -26.68 4.82 11.69
CA THR A 384 -25.46 5.40 11.09
C THR A 384 -24.38 5.67 12.15
N ARG A 385 -24.76 6.18 13.33
CA ARG A 385 -23.83 6.40 14.45
C ARG A 385 -23.24 5.08 14.94
N ARG A 386 -24.08 4.05 15.13
CA ARG A 386 -23.62 2.70 15.52
C ARG A 386 -22.69 2.09 14.46
N ALA A 387 -23.04 2.20 13.17
CA ALA A 387 -22.22 1.70 12.07
C ALA A 387 -20.83 2.33 12.08
N LYS A 388 -20.75 3.67 12.12
CA LYS A 388 -19.47 4.40 12.20
C LYS A 388 -18.66 4.03 13.43
N LYS A 389 -19.32 3.92 14.59
CA LYS A 389 -18.67 3.50 15.85
C LYS A 389 -18.10 2.09 15.74
N ALA A 390 -18.88 1.13 15.23
CA ALA A 390 -18.43 -0.24 15.04
C ALA A 390 -17.24 -0.31 14.07
N GLY A 391 -17.27 0.48 12.98
CA GLY A 391 -16.15 0.59 12.04
C GLY A 391 -14.86 1.06 12.73
N GLU A 392 -14.93 2.13 13.53
CA GLU A 392 -13.79 2.61 14.31
C GLU A 392 -13.27 1.54 15.31
N GLU A 393 -14.17 0.86 16.02
CA GLU A 393 -13.82 -0.21 16.97
C GLU A 393 -13.11 -1.39 16.25
N ILE A 394 -13.60 -1.80 15.09
CA ILE A 394 -12.99 -2.85 14.25
C ILE A 394 -11.57 -2.47 13.82
N LEU A 395 -11.36 -1.22 13.37
CA LEU A 395 -10.03 -0.75 12.98
C LEU A 395 -9.07 -0.72 14.18
N LYS A 396 -9.54 -0.35 15.38
CA LYS A 396 -8.75 -0.43 16.61
C LYS A 396 -8.34 -1.87 16.94
N VAL A 397 -9.25 -2.84 16.80
CA VAL A 397 -8.93 -4.27 16.96
C VAL A 397 -7.78 -4.68 16.04
N CYS A 398 -7.82 -4.28 14.77
CA CYS A 398 -6.77 -4.62 13.82
C CYS A 398 -5.40 -4.09 14.28
N ILE A 399 -5.35 -2.85 14.77
CA ILE A 399 -4.11 -2.25 15.30
C ILE A 399 -3.61 -2.95 16.56
N GLU A 400 -4.49 -3.25 17.50
CA GLU A 400 -4.15 -3.92 18.75
C GLU A 400 -3.58 -5.33 18.51
N LEU A 401 -4.01 -6.00 17.45
CA LEU A 401 -3.51 -7.30 17.02
C LEU A 401 -2.23 -7.21 16.15
N GLY A 402 -1.53 -6.08 16.14
CA GLY A 402 -0.28 -5.90 15.39
C GLY A 402 -0.48 -5.63 13.90
N GLY A 403 -1.68 -5.20 13.53
CA GLY A 403 -2.09 -4.98 12.16
C GLY A 403 -1.94 -3.55 11.64
N ASP A 404 -2.80 -3.20 10.70
CA ASP A 404 -2.92 -1.84 10.15
C ASP A 404 -4.39 -1.42 9.93
N ILE A 405 -4.65 -0.10 9.91
CA ILE A 405 -5.99 0.49 9.75
C ILE A 405 -6.50 0.44 8.30
N SER A 406 -5.64 0.10 7.34
CA SER A 406 -5.99 0.05 5.92
C SER A 406 -5.07 -0.88 5.16
N GLY A 407 -5.65 -1.88 4.48
CA GLY A 407 -4.93 -2.83 3.65
C GLY A 407 -4.77 -2.33 2.21
N GLU A 408 -5.85 -1.81 1.62
CA GLU A 408 -5.87 -1.47 0.19
C GLU A 408 -6.80 -0.31 -0.22
N HIS A 409 -7.73 0.13 0.64
CA HIS A 409 -8.71 1.18 0.29
C HIS A 409 -8.20 2.61 0.46
N GLY A 410 -7.02 2.78 1.09
CA GLY A 410 -6.41 4.08 1.39
C GLY A 410 -6.88 4.66 2.73
N ILE A 411 -6.48 5.90 3.02
CA ILE A 411 -6.86 6.58 4.25
C ILE A 411 -7.94 7.64 3.99
N GLY A 412 -7.75 8.43 2.93
CA GLY A 412 -8.66 9.49 2.52
C GLY A 412 -9.00 10.44 3.66
N VAL A 413 -10.28 10.73 3.82
CA VAL A 413 -10.83 11.50 4.94
C VAL A 413 -11.39 10.58 6.03
N GLU A 414 -11.98 9.44 5.66
CA GLU A 414 -12.69 8.54 6.58
C GLU A 414 -11.76 8.00 7.68
N LYS A 415 -10.58 7.50 7.29
CA LYS A 415 -9.63 6.88 8.22
C LYS A 415 -8.55 7.83 8.73
N ARG A 416 -8.62 9.12 8.37
CA ARG A 416 -7.59 10.11 8.70
C ARG A 416 -7.36 10.25 10.21
N LYS A 417 -8.41 10.14 11.04
CA LYS A 417 -8.28 10.16 12.51
C LYS A 417 -7.61 8.90 13.06
N ALA A 418 -7.88 7.74 12.45
CA ALA A 418 -7.33 6.44 12.84
C ALA A 418 -5.80 6.37 12.70
N MET A 419 -5.20 7.27 11.90
CA MET A 419 -3.74 7.42 11.81
C MET A 419 -3.07 7.68 13.17
N ASN A 420 -3.78 8.34 14.12
CA ASN A 420 -3.27 8.58 15.47
C ASN A 420 -3.22 7.30 16.34
N TRP A 421 -3.93 6.24 15.95
CA TRP A 421 -3.83 4.91 16.57
C TRP A 421 -2.63 4.14 16.07
N ARG A 422 -2.25 4.41 14.83
CA ARG A 422 -1.24 3.67 14.08
C ARG A 422 0.17 4.26 14.22
N TYR A 423 0.30 5.58 14.28
CA TYR A 423 1.58 6.29 14.25
C TYR A 423 1.71 7.30 15.38
N ASP A 424 2.94 7.45 15.86
CA ASP A 424 3.31 8.49 16.81
C ASP A 424 3.48 9.86 16.14
N VAL A 425 3.64 10.90 16.98
CA VAL A 425 3.86 12.29 16.52
C VAL A 425 5.03 12.37 15.54
N GLU A 426 6.13 11.67 15.84
CA GLU A 426 7.38 11.76 15.10
C GLU A 426 7.21 11.23 13.66
N THR A 427 6.48 10.13 13.51
CA THR A 427 6.18 9.54 12.21
C THR A 427 5.13 10.35 11.43
N LEU A 428 4.11 10.90 12.11
CA LEU A 428 3.11 11.78 11.48
C LEU A 428 3.72 13.11 11.01
N ASP A 429 4.64 13.69 11.79
CA ASP A 429 5.42 14.87 11.39
C ASP A 429 6.31 14.57 10.18
N PHE A 430 6.94 13.39 10.13
CA PHE A 430 7.69 12.95 8.95
C PHE A 430 6.82 12.94 7.69
N PHE A 431 5.61 12.36 7.72
CA PHE A 431 4.71 12.40 6.56
C PHE A 431 4.31 13.84 6.19
N SER A 432 4.03 14.68 7.19
CA SER A 432 3.70 16.10 6.98
C SER A 432 4.84 16.86 6.30
N LYS A 433 6.09 16.59 6.69
CA LYS A 433 7.30 17.14 6.08
C LYS A 433 7.48 16.70 4.63
N ILE A 434 7.24 15.42 4.33
CA ILE A 434 7.23 14.93 2.95
C ILE A 434 6.19 15.68 2.11
N LYS A 435 4.94 15.81 2.61
CA LYS A 435 3.88 16.57 1.93
C LYS A 435 4.32 18.02 1.67
N LYS A 436 4.87 18.70 2.68
CA LYS A 436 5.34 20.09 2.55
C LYS A 436 6.48 20.24 1.53
N ALA A 437 7.41 19.28 1.48
CA ALA A 437 8.52 19.30 0.53
C ALA A 437 8.04 19.15 -0.93
N MET A 438 6.96 18.40 -1.14
CA MET A 438 6.38 18.15 -2.46
C MET A 438 5.35 19.21 -2.87
N ASP A 439 4.65 19.79 -1.91
CA ASP A 439 3.53 20.73 -2.11
C ASP A 439 3.52 21.84 -1.06
N GLU A 440 4.41 22.82 -1.23
CA GLU A 440 4.59 23.92 -0.27
C GLU A 440 3.32 24.74 -0.05
N ASN A 441 2.47 24.87 -1.07
CA ASN A 441 1.22 25.64 -1.01
C ASN A 441 0.01 24.78 -0.58
N ASN A 442 0.22 23.48 -0.33
CA ASN A 442 -0.83 22.52 0.04
C ASN A 442 -2.04 22.55 -0.92
N LEU A 443 -1.78 22.55 -2.24
CA LEU A 443 -2.82 22.59 -3.27
C LEU A 443 -3.28 21.21 -3.74
N ALA A 444 -2.38 20.22 -3.78
CA ALA A 444 -2.67 18.88 -4.26
C ALA A 444 -3.39 18.07 -3.19
N ASN A 445 -4.67 17.81 -3.43
CA ASN A 445 -5.57 17.01 -2.62
C ASN A 445 -5.49 17.29 -1.10
N PRO A 446 -5.66 18.56 -0.66
CA PRO A 446 -5.43 18.94 0.73
C PRO A 446 -6.41 18.25 1.68
N ASP A 447 -5.98 18.14 2.93
CA ASP A 447 -6.76 17.61 4.06
C ASP A 447 -7.14 16.13 3.93
N LYS A 448 -6.44 15.34 3.11
CA LYS A 448 -6.57 13.87 3.10
C LYS A 448 -5.30 13.20 3.60
N LYS A 449 -5.44 11.91 3.94
CA LYS A 449 -4.37 10.96 4.22
C LYS A 449 -3.56 11.19 5.50
N ILE A 450 -3.18 12.43 5.79
CA ILE A 450 -2.45 12.84 6.99
C ILE A 450 -3.40 13.63 7.90
N PRO A 451 -3.38 13.43 9.23
CA PRO A 451 -4.12 14.27 10.18
C PRO A 451 -3.84 15.76 9.97
N VAL A 452 -4.91 16.57 9.87
CA VAL A 452 -4.83 18.05 9.80
C VAL A 452 -4.44 18.71 11.11
N SER A 453 -4.71 18.02 12.22
CA SER A 453 -4.26 18.39 13.55
C SER A 453 -3.90 17.12 14.30
N LEU A 454 -2.82 17.17 15.07
CA LEU A 454 -2.52 16.14 16.05
C LEU A 454 -3.56 16.30 17.18
N GLY A 455 -4.57 15.42 17.19
CA GLY A 455 -5.54 15.34 18.29
C GLY A 455 -4.89 14.72 19.53
N GLN A 456 -5.70 14.20 20.46
CA GLN A 456 -5.18 13.31 21.48
C GLN A 456 -4.64 12.05 20.79
N ILE A 457 -3.32 11.86 20.87
CA ILE A 457 -2.67 10.69 20.27
C ILE A 457 -2.78 9.53 21.25
N GLU A 458 -3.42 8.47 20.77
CA GLU A 458 -3.60 7.21 21.48
C GLU A 458 -2.95 6.13 20.60
N VAL A 459 -1.62 6.02 20.61
CA VAL A 459 -0.93 4.99 19.80
C VAL A 459 -1.30 3.62 20.36
N LEU A 460 -2.15 2.90 19.64
CA LEU A 460 -2.61 1.56 20.01
C LEU A 460 -1.69 0.47 19.47
N LYS A 461 -0.87 0.78 18.46
CA LYS A 461 0.00 -0.20 17.82
C LYS A 461 1.14 -0.61 18.77
N LYS A 462 1.11 -1.87 19.22
CA LYS A 462 2.03 -2.43 20.24
C LYS A 462 3.06 -3.42 19.71
N ASP A 463 3.04 -3.75 18.42
CA ASP A 463 3.95 -4.72 17.78
C ASP A 463 5.34 -4.16 17.47
N PHE A 464 5.61 -2.89 17.82
CA PHE A 464 6.94 -2.33 17.71
C PHE A 464 7.84 -2.92 18.77
N ILE A 465 8.95 -3.48 18.31
CA ILE A 465 9.95 -4.05 19.20
C ILE A 465 10.70 -2.88 19.84
N ASP A 466 10.91 -2.97 21.15
CA ASP A 466 11.72 -1.99 21.86
C ASP A 466 13.12 -1.94 21.28
N LEU A 467 13.69 -0.74 21.24
CA LEU A 467 15.06 -0.56 20.76
C LEU A 467 16.03 -1.37 21.62
N SER A 468 16.96 -2.07 20.98
CA SER A 468 18.12 -2.62 21.68
C SER A 468 18.88 -1.52 22.43
N LYS A 469 19.70 -1.93 23.41
CA LYS A 469 20.58 -0.99 24.13
C LYS A 469 21.46 -0.22 23.15
N GLU A 470 22.02 -0.91 22.15
CA GLU A 470 22.87 -0.35 21.11
C GLU A 470 22.11 0.66 20.24
N ALA A 471 20.86 0.35 19.86
CA ALA A 471 20.02 1.28 19.09
C ALA A 471 19.65 2.52 19.91
N GLN A 472 19.39 2.37 21.21
CA GLN A 472 19.12 3.48 22.11
C GLN A 472 20.35 4.37 22.32
N GLU A 473 21.55 3.78 22.44
CA GLU A 473 22.83 4.52 22.46
C GLU A 473 23.01 5.36 21.18
N ILE A 474 22.77 4.76 20.01
CA ILE A 474 22.85 5.46 18.71
C ILE A 474 21.84 6.60 18.64
N LYS A 475 20.60 6.39 19.10
CA LYS A 475 19.57 7.44 19.17
C LYS A 475 20.03 8.63 20.01
N ASN A 476 20.56 8.35 21.20
CA ASN A 476 21.07 9.38 22.10
C ASN A 476 22.28 10.11 21.51
N GLU A 477 23.17 9.39 20.83
CA GLU A 477 24.31 9.98 20.15
C GLU A 477 23.89 10.91 18.99
N ILE A 478 22.89 10.52 18.19
CA ILE A 478 22.35 11.36 17.11
C ILE A 478 21.75 12.65 17.69
N LYS A 479 21.00 12.58 18.80
CA LYS A 479 20.47 13.77 19.49
C LYS A 479 21.60 14.72 19.92
N LEU A 480 22.65 14.19 20.56
CA LEU A 480 23.80 14.97 20.97
C LEU A 480 24.54 15.60 19.78
N ARG A 481 24.70 14.86 18.69
CA ARG A 481 25.32 15.36 17.46
C ARG A 481 24.51 16.51 16.85
N LYS A 482 23.18 16.40 16.84
CA LYS A 482 22.28 17.48 16.39
C LYS A 482 22.41 18.73 17.25
N GLU A 483 22.41 18.61 18.56
CA GLU A 483 22.58 19.75 19.49
C GLU A 483 23.90 20.47 19.26
N LYS A 484 24.95 19.73 18.90
CA LYS A 484 26.31 20.26 18.63
C LYS A 484 26.57 20.62 17.17
N GLY A 485 25.59 20.47 16.26
CA GLY A 485 25.79 20.68 14.82
C GLY A 485 26.83 19.75 14.17
N ILE A 486 27.05 18.56 14.73
CA ILE A 486 28.07 17.61 14.27
C ILE A 486 27.59 16.89 13.00
N LYS A 487 28.24 17.22 11.89
CA LYS A 487 28.11 16.49 10.63
C LYS A 487 28.53 15.03 10.80
N THR A 488 27.78 14.12 10.20
CA THR A 488 27.85 12.68 10.45
C THR A 488 27.91 11.90 9.15
N ILE A 489 28.86 10.95 9.07
CA ILE A 489 28.94 9.97 7.98
C ILE A 489 28.34 8.65 8.46
N ILE A 490 27.22 8.26 7.89
CA ILE A 490 26.58 6.96 8.18
C ILE A 490 27.33 5.85 7.44
N THR A 491 27.68 4.80 8.16
CA THR A 491 28.45 3.66 7.62
C THR A 491 28.00 2.34 8.24
N SER A 492 28.23 1.23 7.55
CA SER A 492 28.10 -0.13 8.12
C SER A 492 29.42 -0.71 8.62
N LYS A 493 30.53 -0.01 8.37
CA LYS A 493 31.87 -0.41 8.83
C LYS A 493 32.20 0.34 10.12
N ASN A 494 32.83 -0.35 11.07
CA ASN A 494 33.41 0.24 12.28
C ASN A 494 34.60 1.13 11.94
N LYS A 495 34.30 2.36 11.51
CA LYS A 495 35.27 3.43 11.28
C LYS A 495 35.17 4.44 12.42
N MET A 496 36.32 4.88 12.91
CA MET A 496 36.43 5.95 13.90
C MET A 496 37.02 7.21 13.27
N GLY A 497 36.88 8.34 13.95
CA GLY A 497 37.44 9.63 13.55
C GLY A 497 36.56 10.40 12.57
N ASP A 498 37.18 11.38 11.92
CA ASP A 498 36.53 12.40 11.12
C ASP A 498 37.01 12.29 9.67
N LYS A 499 36.11 12.52 8.70
CA LYS A 499 36.47 12.71 7.29
C LYS A 499 35.77 13.97 6.79
N ASN A 500 36.56 14.92 6.28
CA ASN A 500 36.08 16.21 5.78
C ASN A 500 35.17 16.95 6.78
N GLY A 501 35.55 16.95 8.07
CA GLY A 501 34.80 17.61 9.14
C GLY A 501 33.51 16.90 9.56
N ALA A 502 33.29 15.64 9.14
CA ALA A 502 32.15 14.83 9.53
C ALA A 502 32.58 13.54 10.24
N ARG A 503 31.90 13.19 11.34
CA ARG A 503 32.19 12.04 12.21
C ARG A 503 31.48 10.78 11.77
N TYR A 504 32.17 9.65 11.74
CA TYR A 504 31.51 8.37 11.43
C TYR A 504 30.50 7.96 12.50
N LEU A 505 29.37 7.39 12.08
CA LEU A 505 28.39 6.70 12.92
C LEU A 505 28.05 5.36 12.27
N SER A 506 28.27 4.27 12.99
CA SER A 506 28.24 2.90 12.44
C SER A 506 27.02 2.11 12.90
N CYS A 507 26.37 1.39 11.98
CA CYS A 507 25.33 0.41 12.33
C CYS A 507 25.88 -0.98 12.68
N ALA A 508 27.20 -1.21 12.60
CA ALA A 508 27.77 -2.56 12.73
C ALA A 508 27.54 -3.24 14.09
N ARG A 509 27.23 -2.46 15.15
CA ARG A 509 26.88 -3.01 16.47
C ARG A 509 25.42 -3.52 16.55
N LEU A 510 24.58 -3.17 15.58
CA LEU A 510 23.17 -3.55 15.53
C LEU A 510 23.04 -4.93 14.87
N CYS A 511 23.33 -6.01 15.58
CA CYS A 511 23.34 -7.39 15.02
C CYS A 511 22.23 -8.30 15.55
N GLY A 512 21.28 -7.78 16.33
CA GLY A 512 20.18 -8.52 16.94
C GLY A 512 19.15 -9.03 15.94
N ILE A 513 18.58 -10.20 16.25
CA ILE A 513 17.32 -10.70 15.68
C ILE A 513 16.28 -10.51 16.77
N PHE A 514 15.25 -9.72 16.46
CA PHE A 514 14.27 -9.31 17.45
C PHE A 514 13.05 -10.21 17.50
N ASP A 515 12.60 -10.68 16.34
CA ASP A 515 11.37 -11.46 16.21
C ASP A 515 11.42 -12.32 14.96
N LEU A 516 11.19 -13.62 15.12
CA LEU A 516 11.07 -14.60 14.03
C LEU A 516 9.68 -15.24 14.12
N ASP A 517 8.77 -14.76 13.29
CA ASP A 517 7.40 -15.24 13.21
C ASP A 517 7.28 -16.23 12.04
N LYS A 518 7.39 -17.53 12.36
CA LYS A 518 7.32 -18.62 11.38
C LYS A 518 5.90 -18.85 10.84
N GLU A 519 4.87 -18.48 11.59
CA GLU A 519 3.48 -18.64 11.17
C GLU A 519 3.06 -17.51 10.22
N ASN A 520 3.54 -16.29 10.46
CA ASN A 520 3.35 -15.16 9.58
C ASN A 520 4.46 -15.00 8.53
N LEU A 521 5.48 -15.86 8.51
CA LEU A 521 6.61 -15.80 7.56
C LEU A 521 7.31 -14.43 7.55
N THR A 522 7.58 -13.87 8.72
CA THR A 522 8.29 -12.58 8.87
C THR A 522 9.43 -12.67 9.86
N VAL A 523 10.46 -11.85 9.66
CA VAL A 523 11.55 -11.66 10.63
C VAL A 523 11.88 -10.18 10.78
N THR A 524 12.05 -9.70 12.01
CA THR A 524 12.55 -8.35 12.30
C THR A 524 13.98 -8.43 12.81
N VAL A 525 14.90 -7.76 12.11
CA VAL A 525 16.33 -7.86 12.38
C VAL A 525 17.02 -6.50 12.31
N GLU A 526 18.07 -6.34 13.10
CA GLU A 526 18.88 -5.14 13.11
C GLU A 526 19.75 -4.98 11.86
N SER A 527 20.03 -3.73 11.49
CA SER A 527 20.63 -3.36 10.21
C SER A 527 22.13 -3.67 10.08
N GLY A 528 22.82 -3.98 11.17
CA GLY A 528 24.23 -4.34 11.23
C GLY A 528 24.53 -5.81 10.92
N ILE A 529 23.54 -6.71 11.02
CA ILE A 529 23.72 -8.13 10.68
C ILE A 529 24.15 -8.28 9.21
N THR A 530 25.07 -9.21 8.91
CA THR A 530 25.43 -9.50 7.51
C THR A 530 24.38 -10.38 6.85
N LEU A 531 24.22 -10.28 5.53
CA LEU A 531 23.26 -11.11 4.80
C LEU A 531 23.57 -12.60 4.97
N LYS A 532 24.85 -12.96 4.98
CA LYS A 532 25.33 -14.32 5.27
C LYS A 532 24.88 -14.80 6.65
N LYS A 533 25.09 -14.01 7.71
CA LYS A 533 24.68 -14.38 9.08
C LYS A 533 23.16 -14.49 9.21
N LEU A 534 22.43 -13.56 8.61
CA LEU A 534 20.97 -13.59 8.58
C LEU A 534 20.46 -14.89 7.96
N LYS A 535 20.94 -15.23 6.75
CA LYS A 535 20.54 -16.44 6.03
C LYS A 535 20.88 -17.71 6.81
N GLN A 536 22.09 -17.80 7.36
CA GLN A 536 22.50 -18.95 8.17
C GLN A 536 21.67 -19.11 9.45
N ASN A 537 21.28 -18.01 10.11
CA ASN A 537 20.41 -18.05 11.27
C ASN A 537 18.99 -18.51 10.91
N LEU A 538 18.45 -18.06 9.77
CA LEU A 538 17.14 -18.51 9.29
C LEU A 538 17.14 -20.01 8.95
N ILE A 539 18.18 -20.50 8.27
CA ILE A 539 18.31 -21.91 7.90
C ILE A 539 18.31 -22.82 9.13
N LYS A 540 19.02 -22.42 10.20
CA LYS A 540 19.01 -23.16 11.49
C LYS A 540 17.61 -23.27 12.10
N GLU A 541 16.76 -22.28 11.82
CA GLU A 541 15.38 -22.22 12.29
C GLU A 541 14.38 -22.88 11.32
N GLY A 542 14.86 -23.52 10.25
CA GLY A 542 14.02 -24.16 9.22
C GLY A 542 13.40 -23.17 8.23
N MET A 543 13.91 -21.94 8.17
CA MET A 543 13.41 -20.88 7.30
C MET A 543 14.46 -20.45 6.28
N ASP A 544 14.06 -19.75 5.24
CA ASP A 544 14.96 -19.17 4.25
C ASP A 544 14.52 -17.74 3.89
N ILE A 545 15.42 -17.00 3.23
CA ILE A 545 15.14 -15.71 2.64
C ILE A 545 15.77 -15.68 1.24
N SER A 546 15.05 -15.09 0.29
CA SER A 546 15.56 -14.88 -1.07
C SER A 546 16.63 -13.77 -1.09
N LEU A 547 17.69 -13.89 -0.31
CA LEU A 547 18.89 -13.03 -0.36
C LEU A 547 20.13 -13.91 -0.50
N PRO A 548 21.22 -13.41 -1.11
CA PRO A 548 22.44 -14.18 -1.29
C PRO A 548 23.23 -14.20 0.02
N GLU A 549 24.13 -15.18 0.17
CA GLU A 549 25.14 -15.12 1.22
C GLU A 549 26.20 -14.09 0.86
N ASP A 550 26.26 -12.99 1.62
CA ASP A 550 27.16 -11.87 1.39
C ASP A 550 27.57 -11.26 2.75
N ASP A 551 28.83 -10.82 2.86
CA ASP A 551 29.38 -10.21 4.08
C ASP A 551 28.97 -8.73 4.25
N ILE A 552 28.27 -8.15 3.27
CA ILE A 552 27.65 -6.83 3.44
C ILE A 552 26.60 -6.87 4.56
N SER A 553 26.54 -5.80 5.38
CA SER A 553 25.44 -5.66 6.34
C SER A 553 24.11 -5.43 5.62
N LEU A 554 23.02 -5.89 6.23
CA LEU A 554 21.66 -5.71 5.72
C LEU A 554 21.34 -4.23 5.49
N GLY A 555 21.68 -3.36 6.45
CA GLY A 555 21.51 -1.92 6.37
C GLY A 555 22.30 -1.29 5.22
N ALA A 556 23.52 -1.74 4.94
CA ALA A 556 24.28 -1.27 3.78
C ALA A 556 23.69 -1.78 2.47
N ALA A 557 23.27 -3.05 2.40
CA ALA A 557 22.58 -3.58 1.22
C ALA A 557 21.32 -2.77 0.90
N ALA A 558 20.53 -2.42 1.92
CA ALA A 558 19.32 -1.61 1.80
C ALA A 558 19.64 -0.15 1.42
N ALA A 559 20.58 0.50 2.11
CA ALA A 559 20.95 1.89 1.86
C ALA A 559 21.60 2.11 0.48
N LEU A 560 22.23 1.07 -0.08
CA LEU A 560 22.86 1.10 -1.41
C LEU A 560 21.96 0.55 -2.52
N LYS A 561 20.76 0.03 -2.20
CA LYS A 561 19.92 -0.75 -3.14
C LYS A 561 20.72 -1.85 -3.85
N LYS A 562 21.56 -2.60 -3.13
CA LYS A 562 22.48 -3.58 -3.74
C LYS A 562 21.75 -4.74 -4.46
N TYR A 563 20.58 -5.11 -3.96
CA TYR A 563 19.79 -6.22 -4.49
C TYR A 563 18.37 -5.76 -4.79
N ASP A 564 17.90 -6.00 -6.01
CA ASP A 564 16.59 -5.54 -6.49
C ASP A 564 15.43 -6.09 -5.64
N ASN A 565 15.60 -7.30 -5.12
CA ASN A 565 14.57 -8.01 -4.38
C ASN A 565 14.45 -7.60 -2.90
N LEU A 566 15.48 -7.00 -2.30
CA LEU A 566 15.45 -6.57 -0.90
C LEU A 566 14.31 -5.60 -0.61
N ARG A 567 13.99 -4.74 -1.59
CA ARG A 567 12.82 -3.85 -1.55
C ARG A 567 11.53 -4.65 -1.35
N TYR A 568 11.27 -5.63 -2.22
CA TYR A 568 10.04 -6.43 -2.20
C TYR A 568 9.96 -7.36 -0.98
N LEU A 569 11.11 -7.70 -0.38
CA LEU A 569 11.16 -8.46 0.87
C LEU A 569 10.88 -7.59 2.09
N THR A 570 11.10 -6.28 2.03
CA THR A 570 10.93 -5.39 3.18
C THR A 570 9.46 -5.02 3.37
N LEU A 571 8.89 -5.37 4.52
CA LEU A 571 7.52 -5.03 4.92
C LEU A 571 7.47 -3.84 5.89
N GLY A 572 8.57 -3.57 6.59
CA GLY A 572 8.68 -2.46 7.54
C GLY A 572 10.12 -2.16 7.93
N ALA A 573 10.33 -0.99 8.55
CA ALA A 573 11.65 -0.54 8.97
C ALA A 573 11.56 0.55 10.04
N ASP A 574 12.53 0.52 10.96
CA ASP A 574 12.73 1.57 11.96
C ASP A 574 13.91 2.45 11.58
N PHE A 575 13.72 3.76 11.70
CA PHE A 575 14.74 4.74 11.35
C PHE A 575 14.91 5.81 12.42
N ILE A 576 16.11 6.36 12.51
CA ILE A 576 16.38 7.57 13.29
C ILE A 576 16.70 8.71 12.32
N LEU A 577 15.93 9.79 12.40
CA LEU A 577 16.17 11.00 11.61
C LEU A 577 17.34 11.81 12.19
N SER A 578 17.89 12.77 11.44
CA SER A 578 19.03 13.58 11.88
C SER A 578 18.75 14.41 13.14
N ASN A 579 17.48 14.64 13.45
CA ASN A 579 17.03 15.35 14.64
C ASN A 579 16.89 14.44 15.89
N GLY A 580 17.13 13.12 15.75
CA GLY A 580 17.00 12.11 16.80
C GLY A 580 15.60 11.52 16.99
N SER A 581 14.62 11.89 16.16
CA SER A 581 13.28 11.30 16.14
C SER A 581 13.33 9.86 15.62
N LEU A 582 12.59 8.95 16.26
CA LEU A 582 12.43 7.57 15.82
C LEU A 582 11.17 7.50 14.97
N ILE A 583 11.28 7.04 13.73
CA ILE A 583 10.13 6.82 12.86
C ILE A 583 10.02 5.34 12.51
N ARG A 584 8.79 4.84 12.47
CA ARG A 584 8.52 3.43 12.19
C ARG A 584 7.53 3.30 11.06
N LEU A 585 7.97 2.71 9.96
CA LEU A 585 7.21 2.64 8.71
C LEU A 585 6.94 1.17 8.37
N GLY A 586 5.75 0.87 7.87
CA GLY A 586 5.33 -0.52 7.59
C GLY A 586 5.16 -1.37 8.85
N GLY A 587 5.26 -2.70 8.72
CA GLY A 587 5.06 -3.65 9.83
C GLY A 587 5.19 -5.09 9.37
N LYS A 588 4.48 -6.02 10.04
CA LYS A 588 4.47 -7.45 9.71
C LYS A 588 3.36 -7.85 8.72
N THR A 589 2.50 -6.92 8.35
CA THR A 589 1.42 -7.17 7.39
C THR A 589 1.93 -7.05 5.95
N ILE A 590 1.42 -7.90 5.06
CA ILE A 590 1.79 -7.86 3.63
C ILE A 590 1.19 -6.61 2.96
N LYS A 591 -0.07 -6.33 3.27
CA LYS A 591 -0.79 -5.15 2.81
C LYS A 591 -0.81 -4.09 3.90
N SER A 592 -0.48 -2.87 3.53
CA SER A 592 -0.68 -1.68 4.36
C SER A 592 -0.68 -0.45 3.45
N VAL A 593 -1.73 0.36 3.56
CA VAL A 593 -1.84 1.63 2.85
C VAL A 593 -1.90 2.86 3.76
N SER A 594 -1.48 2.70 5.01
CA SER A 594 -1.43 3.77 6.00
C SER A 594 -0.23 4.69 5.80
N GLY A 595 -0.46 6.01 5.80
CA GLY A 595 0.57 7.00 5.53
C GLY A 595 1.14 6.91 4.11
N TYR A 596 2.33 7.46 3.88
CA TYR A 596 3.03 7.32 2.60
C TYR A 596 3.89 6.06 2.57
N ASN A 597 4.03 5.45 1.39
CA ASN A 597 5.01 4.39 1.15
C ASN A 597 6.43 4.99 1.04
N ALA A 598 6.95 5.41 2.20
CA ALA A 598 8.15 6.23 2.30
C ALA A 598 9.39 5.46 2.77
N PHE A 599 9.27 4.23 3.29
CA PHE A 599 10.48 3.47 3.62
C PHE A 599 11.37 3.26 2.38
N PRO A 600 10.86 3.01 1.15
CA PRO A 600 11.75 2.88 -0.01
C PRO A 600 12.39 4.19 -0.49
N LEU A 601 11.92 5.34 -0.02
CA LEU A 601 12.63 6.62 -0.18
C LEU A 601 13.88 6.64 0.72
N LEU A 602 13.78 6.08 1.92
CA LEU A 602 14.88 6.00 2.89
C LEU A 602 15.85 4.86 2.56
N LEU A 603 15.33 3.72 2.10
CA LEU A 603 16.14 2.65 1.52
C LEU A 603 16.70 3.14 0.16
N GLY A 604 17.99 2.93 -0.10
CA GLY A 604 18.65 3.50 -1.27
C GLY A 604 19.09 4.96 -1.14
N SER A 605 18.75 5.64 -0.04
CA SER A 605 19.16 7.03 0.17
C SER A 605 20.63 7.16 0.59
N LYS A 606 21.38 6.06 0.69
CA LYS A 606 22.75 6.03 1.22
C LYS A 606 22.86 6.72 2.60
N GLY A 607 21.82 6.65 3.43
CA GLY A 607 21.79 7.28 4.75
C GLY A 607 21.64 8.80 4.78
N VAL A 608 21.39 9.47 3.64
CA VAL A 608 21.24 10.94 3.63
C VAL A 608 19.98 11.44 4.34
N PHE A 609 18.93 10.64 4.43
CA PHE A 609 17.65 11.05 5.06
C PHE A 609 17.47 10.49 6.46
N ALA A 610 17.99 9.28 6.73
CA ALA A 610 17.82 8.63 8.02
C ALA A 610 18.88 7.55 8.26
N PHE A 611 19.08 7.21 9.52
CA PHE A 611 19.86 6.06 9.97
C PHE A 611 18.93 4.84 10.09
N ILE A 612 19.29 3.71 9.47
CA ILE A 612 18.49 2.48 9.49
C ILE A 612 18.81 1.69 10.75
N ILE A 613 17.80 1.38 11.57
CA ILE A 613 17.97 0.58 12.80
C ILE A 613 17.65 -0.88 12.54
N SER A 614 16.45 -1.15 12.03
CA SER A 614 15.94 -2.49 11.83
C SER A 614 15.13 -2.58 10.54
N LEU A 615 14.97 -3.80 10.03
CA LEU A 615 14.15 -4.15 8.88
C LEU A 615 13.26 -5.34 9.25
N THR A 616 11.97 -5.23 8.97
CA THR A 616 11.02 -6.36 8.97
C THR A 616 10.97 -6.93 7.55
N LEU A 617 11.35 -8.19 7.41
CA LEU A 617 11.51 -8.87 6.13
C LEU A 617 10.56 -10.06 6.04
N ARG A 618 9.99 -10.26 4.85
CA ARG A 618 9.33 -11.50 4.45
C ARG A 618 10.38 -12.62 4.30
N ILE A 619 10.09 -13.75 4.89
CA ILE A 619 10.87 -15.00 4.78
C ILE A 619 10.01 -16.07 4.12
N LYS A 620 10.57 -17.25 3.89
CA LYS A 620 9.87 -18.38 3.28
C LYS A 620 10.22 -19.68 3.99
N ASN A 621 9.31 -20.64 3.92
CA ASN A 621 9.59 -22.01 4.29
C ASN A 621 10.13 -22.74 3.04
N PRO A 622 11.34 -23.33 3.11
CA PRO A 622 12.00 -23.92 1.94
C PRO A 622 11.27 -25.14 1.37
N ALA A 623 10.37 -25.78 2.11
CA ALA A 623 9.69 -27.02 1.70
C ALA A 623 8.95 -26.92 0.35
N PHE A 624 8.35 -25.76 0.06
CA PHE A 624 7.60 -25.51 -1.19
C PHE A 624 8.06 -24.23 -1.91
N ALA A 625 9.16 -23.63 -1.45
CA ALA A 625 9.68 -22.42 -2.07
C ALA A 625 10.50 -22.75 -3.32
N LYS A 626 10.11 -22.19 -4.47
CA LYS A 626 10.94 -22.24 -5.67
C LYS A 626 12.21 -21.40 -5.48
N GLU A 627 13.31 -21.84 -6.08
CA GLU A 627 14.52 -21.03 -6.17
C GLU A 627 14.26 -19.78 -7.01
N GLU A 628 14.68 -18.62 -6.50
CA GLU A 628 14.58 -17.35 -7.21
C GLU A 628 15.96 -16.89 -7.63
N ILE A 629 16.09 -16.44 -8.89
CA ILE A 629 17.32 -15.84 -9.37
C ILE A 629 17.46 -14.45 -8.73
N ILE A 630 18.38 -14.34 -7.79
CA ILE A 630 18.71 -13.08 -7.13
C ILE A 630 19.65 -12.28 -8.03
N LYS A 631 19.18 -11.13 -8.50
CA LYS A 631 19.99 -10.23 -9.33
C LYS A 631 20.62 -9.14 -8.45
N CYS A 632 21.93 -8.99 -8.58
CA CYS A 632 22.62 -7.79 -8.11
C CYS A 632 22.16 -6.62 -8.97
N SER A 633 21.78 -5.52 -8.34
CA SER A 633 21.35 -4.34 -9.07
C SER A 633 22.55 -3.76 -9.84
N GLN A 634 22.37 -3.51 -11.14
CA GLN A 634 23.32 -2.69 -11.89
C GLN A 634 23.11 -1.23 -11.47
N CYS A 635 23.69 -0.83 -10.34
CA CYS A 635 23.64 0.56 -9.90
C CYS A 635 24.48 1.42 -10.87
N ALA A 636 23.81 2.10 -11.79
CA ALA A 636 24.42 3.20 -12.53
C ALA A 636 24.91 4.24 -11.51
N SER A 637 26.18 4.61 -11.59
CA SER A 637 26.78 5.63 -10.73
C SER A 637 26.28 7.02 -11.15
N SER A 638 25.04 7.36 -10.80
CA SER A 638 24.54 8.71 -10.94
C SER A 638 24.31 9.37 -9.58
N ASP A 639 24.67 10.65 -9.52
CA ASP A 639 24.60 11.48 -8.33
C ASP A 639 23.19 12.07 -8.20
N PHE A 640 22.33 11.40 -7.44
CA PHE A 640 20.96 11.83 -7.19
C PHE A 640 20.87 13.13 -6.38
N SER A 641 21.98 13.63 -5.83
CA SER A 641 21.96 14.81 -4.96
C SER A 641 21.57 16.12 -5.65
N LYS A 642 21.64 16.15 -6.98
CA LYS A 642 21.27 17.31 -7.79
C LYS A 642 19.77 17.36 -8.11
N ASP A 643 19.00 16.33 -7.78
CA ASP A 643 17.56 16.36 -7.98
C ASP A 643 16.90 17.42 -7.08
N PRO A 644 16.26 18.46 -7.65
CA PRO A 644 15.63 19.53 -6.85
C PRO A 644 14.61 19.02 -5.82
N ILE A 645 13.94 17.91 -6.10
CA ILE A 645 12.94 17.32 -5.18
C ILE A 645 13.64 16.68 -4.00
N LEU A 646 14.70 15.92 -4.25
CA LEU A 646 15.49 15.31 -3.18
C LEU A 646 16.19 16.39 -2.33
N VAL A 647 16.59 17.51 -2.93
CA VAL A 647 17.08 18.69 -2.19
C VAL A 647 15.98 19.27 -1.29
N LYS A 648 14.75 19.47 -1.79
CA LYS A 648 13.62 19.96 -0.97
C LYS A 648 13.31 19.00 0.19
N ILE A 649 13.27 17.69 -0.09
CA ILE A 649 13.08 16.66 0.94
C ILE A 649 14.22 16.71 1.97
N LYS A 650 15.48 16.79 1.53
CA LYS A 650 16.65 16.90 2.42
C LYS A 650 16.57 18.13 3.31
N LYS A 651 16.29 19.31 2.75
CA LYS A 651 16.12 20.56 3.52
C LYS A 651 15.01 20.46 4.56
N THR A 652 13.95 19.70 4.27
CA THR A 652 12.81 19.57 5.17
C THR A 652 13.07 18.55 6.29
N LEU A 653 13.73 17.44 5.98
CA LEU A 653 14.03 16.37 6.95
C LEU A 653 15.29 16.64 7.78
N ASP A 654 16.29 17.27 7.18
CA ASP A 654 17.60 17.55 7.78
C ASP A 654 18.11 18.95 7.37
N PRO A 655 17.50 20.03 7.90
CA PRO A 655 17.82 21.40 7.51
C PRO A 655 19.25 21.84 7.83
N GLN A 656 19.93 21.17 8.78
CA GLN A 656 21.33 21.43 9.14
C GLN A 656 22.31 20.58 8.32
N ASN A 657 21.81 19.75 7.41
CA ASN A 657 22.60 18.86 6.56
C ASN A 657 23.56 17.97 7.37
N LEU A 658 23.09 17.40 8.48
CA LEU A 658 23.92 16.64 9.41
C LEU A 658 24.29 15.26 8.85
N PHE A 659 23.38 14.58 8.15
CA PHE A 659 23.63 13.22 7.65
C PHE A 659 24.18 13.23 6.23
N ASN A 660 25.37 12.63 6.07
CA ASN A 660 26.09 12.48 4.81
C ASN A 660 26.13 13.80 3.99
N PRO A 661 26.60 14.92 4.57
CA PRO A 661 26.52 16.26 3.97
C PRO A 661 27.16 16.39 2.59
N SER A 662 28.16 15.56 2.30
CA SER A 662 28.88 15.59 1.02
C SER A 662 27.99 15.29 -0.18
N PHE A 663 26.84 14.64 0.01
CA PHE A 663 25.88 14.46 -1.06
C PHE A 663 25.22 15.80 -1.40
N PHE A 664 24.81 16.60 -0.42
CA PHE A 664 24.09 17.87 -0.66
C PHE A 664 24.90 19.07 -0.14
N PRO A 665 26.05 19.43 -0.74
CA PRO A 665 26.96 20.44 -0.18
C PRO A 665 26.39 21.86 -0.14
N ASN A 666 25.28 22.13 -0.85
CA ASN A 666 24.64 23.44 -0.98
C ASN A 666 23.46 23.65 -0.01
N ILE A 667 23.29 22.75 0.96
CA ILE A 667 22.39 22.90 2.12
C ILE A 667 23.27 23.17 3.33
#